data_AF-A0A2L1CDF9-F1
#
_entry.id   AF-A0A2L1CDF9-F1
#
_cell.length_a   1.000
_cell.length_b   1.000
_cell.length_c   1.000
_cell.angle_alpha   90.00
_cell.angle_beta   90.00
_cell.angle_gamma   90.00
#
_symmetry.space_group_name_H-M   'P 1'
#
loop_
_entity.id
_entity.type
_entity.pdbx_description
1 polymer ?
#
loop_
_entity_poly.entity_id
_entity_poly.type
_entity_poly.pdbx_seq_one_letter_code
_entity_poly.pdbx_strand_id
1 'polypeptide(L)'
;MPTAFEVVFPAMLDDAKDLEIDLPYNSPVIVKIQKERERKLNKISMELLHTYPTTLLHSLEGLHRLVDWRRLLKLQTKGGSFLFSPASTACALKYTGDLGCLSYLNTVLNKFNNAVPSVYPVDLFEHIWMVDRLERLGISRYFKKEIKECLDYVYKYWTPRGIAWAKESNVFDVDDTAMGFRLLRLHGYHVSPDVFLKFKKKKEFVCFEGQTSQSITGLHNLYRASQLMLPNETILEEAQIFTKSFLIDKQKQDKLEDKWVISKGLKDEVTYTLEYPWAQSLQRIEARNFINHYGVDDAWIAKSLYRMSNVNNETFLKLAKADYNLCQSFHKKDLAQVLRWNEQCQFSKLLFARQKATECFFSVASTLFEPEYSLARIVNSCCCVLATIIDDFFDVKGSMEELADFVHAVECWDPKKAKHFSEEMKIVFNGLYNTLNMINQEAFKAQGRDISIHLRRVWVRFLKSMYTEANWKFCNHWPTLEEYMDIAKPSIALEAITEPTLFFLGDKISEQDLKSEDYLHILGLVCTIGRFCNDIQSFESELNIEGKWCSISIFLKENPKASKVEAIQHFQKLNEDAMKALVKEYLQDTTISRKCKQIHLNTAKIMNLFYCNTDGYRSMSEMSQHVKNTLYKPIT
;
A
#
# COMPACT_ATOMS: atom_id res chain seq x y z
N MET A 1 8.90 -3.88 29.22
CA MET A 1 10.05 -4.49 29.92
C MET A 1 10.97 -5.10 28.88
N PRO A 2 12.29 -5.04 29.04
CA PRO A 2 13.23 -5.71 28.14
C PRO A 2 12.98 -7.21 28.03
N THR A 3 13.39 -7.80 26.92
CA THR A 3 13.24 -9.24 26.63
C THR A 3 13.81 -10.07 27.76
N ALA A 4 12.99 -11.00 28.27
CA ALA A 4 13.35 -11.93 29.34
C ALA A 4 13.84 -11.28 30.65
N PHE A 5 13.50 -10.01 30.92
CA PHE A 5 13.90 -9.33 32.15
C PHE A 5 13.58 -10.13 33.42
N GLU A 6 12.38 -10.70 33.49
CA GLU A 6 11.93 -11.47 34.66
C GLU A 6 12.60 -12.85 34.79
N VAL A 7 13.44 -13.26 33.82
CA VAL A 7 14.26 -14.47 33.88
C VAL A 7 15.72 -14.13 34.15
N VAL A 8 16.25 -13.14 33.42
CA VAL A 8 17.66 -12.76 33.46
C VAL A 8 17.99 -11.95 34.71
N PHE A 9 17.17 -10.97 35.09
CA PHE A 9 17.47 -10.10 36.24
C PHE A 9 17.57 -10.88 37.56
N PRO A 10 16.64 -11.79 37.90
CA PRO A 10 16.80 -12.57 39.13
C PRO A 10 17.98 -13.55 39.08
N ALA A 11 18.34 -14.09 37.92
CA ALA A 11 19.55 -14.91 37.80
C ALA A 11 20.83 -14.11 38.10
N MET A 12 20.89 -12.85 37.64
CA MET A 12 21.99 -11.94 38.00
C MET A 12 21.98 -11.57 39.49
N LEU A 13 20.80 -11.47 40.12
CA LEU A 13 20.70 -11.28 41.57
C LEU A 13 21.20 -12.51 42.34
N ASP A 14 20.91 -13.72 41.85
CA ASP A 14 21.44 -14.96 42.41
C ASP A 14 23.00 -14.95 42.32
N ASP A 15 23.56 -14.56 41.17
CA ASP A 15 25.01 -14.41 40.98
C ASP A 15 25.61 -13.33 41.89
N ALA A 16 24.95 -12.18 42.03
CA ALA A 16 25.40 -11.08 42.89
C ALA A 16 25.41 -11.47 44.38
N LYS A 17 24.43 -12.29 44.80
CA LYS A 17 24.35 -12.82 46.15
C LYS A 17 25.49 -13.80 46.45
N ASP A 18 25.83 -14.65 45.49
CA ASP A 18 26.97 -15.57 45.60
C ASP A 18 28.33 -14.84 45.66
N LEU A 19 28.39 -13.61 45.12
CA LEU A 19 29.54 -12.70 45.20
C LEU A 19 29.49 -11.76 46.43
N GLU A 20 28.52 -11.95 47.33
CA GLU A 20 28.33 -11.14 48.54
C GLU A 20 28.16 -9.63 48.27
N ILE A 21 27.60 -9.26 47.11
CA ILE A 21 27.31 -7.85 46.78
C ILE A 21 26.13 -7.36 47.62
N ASP A 22 26.28 -6.21 48.29
CA ASP A 22 25.22 -5.61 49.11
C ASP A 22 24.13 -4.96 48.23
N LEU A 23 22.99 -5.64 48.09
CA LEU A 23 21.81 -5.20 47.35
C LEU A 23 20.54 -5.45 48.17
N PRO A 24 19.44 -4.71 47.91
CA PRO A 24 18.20 -4.84 48.68
C PRO A 24 17.37 -6.08 48.26
N TYR A 25 17.94 -7.29 48.39
CA TYR A 25 17.35 -8.56 47.95
C TYR A 25 15.93 -8.82 48.47
N ASN A 26 15.62 -8.33 49.68
CA ASN A 26 14.33 -8.51 50.33
C ASN A 26 13.32 -7.39 50.00
N SER A 27 13.67 -6.46 49.11
CA SER A 27 12.74 -5.39 48.71
C SER A 27 11.48 -5.97 48.06
N PRO A 28 10.29 -5.37 48.31
CA PRO A 28 9.04 -5.91 47.79
C PRO A 28 9.03 -6.10 46.26
N VAL A 29 9.72 -5.24 45.52
CA VAL A 29 9.82 -5.34 44.06
C VAL A 29 10.66 -6.53 43.61
N ILE A 30 11.79 -6.83 44.26
CA ILE A 30 12.64 -7.98 43.91
C ILE A 30 11.91 -9.29 44.21
N VAL A 31 11.27 -9.39 45.38
CA VAL A 31 10.46 -10.56 45.75
C VAL A 31 9.34 -10.79 44.73
N LYS A 32 8.71 -9.72 44.23
CA LYS A 32 7.69 -9.82 43.18
C LYS A 32 8.26 -10.35 41.86
N ILE A 33 9.43 -9.86 41.44
CA ILE A 33 10.08 -10.34 40.20
C ILE A 33 10.51 -11.80 40.33
N GLN A 34 11.01 -12.23 41.49
CA GLN A 34 11.35 -13.63 41.75
C GLN A 34 10.14 -14.57 41.63
N LYS A 35 8.99 -14.20 42.22
CA LYS A 35 7.74 -14.95 42.04
C LYS A 35 7.31 -15.03 40.57
N GLU A 36 7.51 -13.96 39.81
CA GLU A 36 7.23 -13.95 38.37
C GLU A 36 8.20 -14.85 37.59
N ARG A 37 9.48 -14.93 37.98
CA ARG A 37 10.45 -15.88 37.42
C ARG A 37 9.98 -17.31 37.63
N GLU A 38 9.64 -17.71 38.85
CA GLU A 38 9.14 -19.06 39.17
C GLU A 38 7.91 -19.41 38.34
N ARG A 39 6.96 -18.48 38.25
CA ARG A 39 5.75 -18.64 37.43
C ARG A 39 6.08 -18.87 35.95
N LYS A 40 7.09 -18.17 35.40
CA LYS A 40 7.53 -18.34 34.01
C LYS A 40 8.29 -19.65 33.83
N LEU A 41 9.23 -19.97 34.70
CA LEU A 41 10.02 -21.21 34.64
C LEU A 41 9.12 -22.46 34.66
N ASN A 42 8.06 -22.46 35.49
CA ASN A 42 7.09 -23.56 35.55
C ASN A 42 6.31 -23.79 34.24
N LYS A 43 6.32 -22.81 33.32
CA LYS A 43 5.70 -22.93 31.98
C LYS A 43 6.70 -23.29 30.89
N ILE A 44 8.00 -23.21 31.17
CA ILE A 44 9.04 -23.55 30.20
C ILE A 44 9.21 -25.06 30.20
N SER A 45 8.99 -25.69 29.05
CA SER A 45 9.41 -27.07 28.85
C SER A 45 10.92 -27.10 28.64
N MET A 46 11.65 -27.51 29.68
CA MET A 46 13.10 -27.70 29.58
C MET A 46 13.45 -28.72 28.51
N GLU A 47 12.64 -29.75 28.31
CA GLU A 47 12.89 -30.74 27.26
C GLU A 47 12.79 -30.13 25.85
N LEU A 48 11.81 -29.25 25.61
CA LEU A 48 11.71 -28.54 24.34
C LEU A 48 12.89 -27.57 24.12
N LEU A 49 13.31 -26.85 25.17
CA LEU A 49 14.45 -25.92 25.12
C LEU A 49 15.73 -26.60 24.65
N HIS A 50 15.95 -27.86 25.03
CA HIS A 50 17.16 -28.62 24.69
C HIS A 50 17.07 -29.40 23.37
N THR A 51 15.88 -29.42 22.74
CA THR A 51 15.62 -30.24 21.54
C THR A 51 15.29 -29.40 20.32
N TYR A 52 14.69 -28.22 20.49
CA TYR A 52 14.30 -27.34 19.39
C TYR A 52 14.77 -25.89 19.62
N PRO A 53 15.18 -25.16 18.57
CA PRO A 53 15.45 -23.73 18.68
C PRO A 53 14.20 -22.95 19.10
N THR A 54 14.28 -22.27 20.24
CA THR A 54 13.21 -21.40 20.75
C THR A 54 13.76 -20.01 21.04
N THR A 55 12.87 -19.03 21.25
CA THR A 55 13.26 -17.66 21.62
C THR A 55 14.05 -17.58 22.93
N LEU A 56 13.94 -18.60 23.81
CA LEU A 56 14.70 -18.68 25.06
C LEU A 56 16.22 -18.84 24.84
N LEU A 57 16.65 -19.33 23.67
CA LEU A 57 18.08 -19.37 23.32
C LEU A 57 18.72 -17.97 23.31
N HIS A 58 17.92 -16.91 23.16
CA HIS A 58 18.39 -15.53 23.20
C HIS A 58 18.81 -15.07 24.62
N SER A 59 18.37 -15.79 25.67
CA SER A 59 18.49 -15.40 27.08
C SER A 59 18.98 -16.54 27.99
N LEU A 60 19.88 -17.40 27.49
CA LEU A 60 20.40 -18.53 28.27
C LEU A 60 21.18 -18.11 29.52
N GLU A 61 21.72 -16.89 29.53
CA GLU A 61 22.36 -16.34 30.74
C GLU A 61 21.38 -16.20 31.92
N GLY A 62 20.07 -16.17 31.68
CA GLY A 62 19.06 -16.21 32.75
C GLY A 62 18.70 -17.62 33.24
N LEU A 63 19.14 -18.65 32.50
CA LEU A 63 18.84 -20.06 32.74
C LEU A 63 20.11 -20.89 32.99
N HIS A 64 21.25 -20.24 33.16
CA HIS A 64 22.58 -20.85 33.10
C HIS A 64 22.82 -21.98 34.13
N ARG A 65 22.09 -21.97 35.25
CA ARG A 65 22.14 -23.01 36.31
C ARG A 65 21.19 -24.19 36.06
N LEU A 66 20.28 -24.06 35.11
CA LEU A 66 19.13 -24.97 34.92
C LEU A 66 19.19 -25.76 33.61
N VAL A 67 20.16 -25.47 32.74
CA VAL A 67 20.26 -26.04 31.39
C VAL A 67 21.40 -27.04 31.26
N ASP A 68 21.21 -28.02 30.37
CA ASP A 68 22.24 -28.92 29.88
C ASP A 68 22.92 -28.28 28.66
N TRP A 69 24.09 -27.69 28.91
CA TRP A 69 24.89 -27.05 27.88
C TRP A 69 25.31 -27.97 26.74
N ARG A 70 25.56 -29.26 26.99
CA ARG A 70 25.98 -30.21 25.93
C ARG A 70 24.86 -30.44 24.93
N ARG A 71 23.61 -30.48 25.41
CA ARG A 71 22.44 -30.56 24.53
C ARG A 71 22.23 -29.24 23.78
N LEU A 72 22.37 -28.11 24.46
CA LEU A 72 22.20 -26.79 23.84
C LEU A 72 23.20 -26.51 22.71
N LEU A 73 24.46 -26.95 22.81
CA LEU A 73 25.45 -26.77 21.74
C LEU A 73 24.98 -27.33 20.38
N LYS A 74 24.07 -28.31 20.37
CA LYS A 74 23.47 -28.86 19.13
C LYS A 74 22.49 -27.90 18.45
N LEU A 75 22.05 -26.84 19.15
CA LEU A 75 21.11 -25.83 18.68
C LEU A 75 21.79 -24.50 18.33
N GLN A 76 23.12 -24.45 18.38
CA GLN A 76 23.90 -23.28 18.00
C GLN A 76 23.64 -22.90 16.53
N THR A 77 23.67 -21.59 16.22
CA THR A 77 23.63 -21.15 14.82
C THR A 77 24.92 -21.56 14.11
N LYS A 78 24.88 -21.66 12.77
CA LYS A 78 26.09 -21.95 11.98
C LYS A 78 27.26 -20.99 12.27
N GLY A 79 26.94 -19.76 12.66
CA GLY A 79 27.92 -18.73 13.02
C GLY A 79 28.44 -18.82 14.47
N GLY A 80 28.09 -19.86 15.23
CA GLY A 80 28.61 -20.07 16.59
C GLY A 80 27.81 -19.39 17.70
N SER A 81 26.69 -18.73 17.39
CA SER A 81 25.90 -17.98 18.37
C SER A 81 24.74 -18.79 18.95
N PHE A 82 24.26 -18.38 20.12
CA PHE A 82 22.93 -18.75 20.60
C PHE A 82 21.93 -17.64 20.29
N LEU A 83 21.12 -17.89 19.26
CA LEU A 83 20.09 -16.99 18.71
C LEU A 83 20.58 -15.53 18.62
N PHE A 84 21.79 -15.36 18.08
CA PHE A 84 22.40 -14.07 17.78
C PHE A 84 22.64 -13.16 19.00
N SER A 85 22.62 -13.71 20.22
CA SER A 85 22.79 -12.96 21.48
C SER A 85 24.23 -13.07 21.98
N PRO A 86 25.01 -11.98 22.01
CA PRO A 86 26.37 -11.99 22.59
C PRO A 86 26.39 -12.45 24.04
N ALA A 87 25.46 -11.99 24.88
CA ALA A 87 25.42 -12.39 26.28
C ALA A 87 25.07 -13.88 26.48
N SER A 88 24.11 -14.41 25.71
CA SER A 88 23.77 -15.85 25.76
C SER A 88 24.95 -16.71 25.31
N THR A 89 25.63 -16.27 24.25
CA THR A 89 26.80 -16.97 23.68
C THR A 89 28.03 -16.89 24.59
N ALA A 90 28.27 -15.74 25.24
CA ALA A 90 29.33 -15.59 26.24
C ALA A 90 29.08 -16.47 27.46
N CYS A 91 27.82 -16.59 27.89
CA CYS A 91 27.46 -17.54 28.94
C CYS A 91 27.77 -18.98 28.50
N ALA A 92 27.36 -19.38 27.29
CA ALA A 92 27.68 -20.71 26.78
C ALA A 92 29.18 -20.98 26.71
N LEU A 93 29.98 -20.01 26.24
CA LEU A 93 31.44 -20.11 26.21
C LEU A 93 32.02 -20.36 27.60
N LYS A 94 31.57 -19.62 28.62
CA LYS A 94 32.01 -19.78 30.02
C LYS A 94 31.80 -21.20 30.52
N TYR A 95 30.67 -21.83 30.20
CA TYR A 95 30.32 -23.17 30.71
C TYR A 95 30.85 -24.33 29.86
N THR A 96 31.23 -24.09 28.61
CA THR A 96 31.56 -25.17 27.66
C THR A 96 32.95 -25.10 27.07
N GLY A 97 33.58 -23.91 27.02
CA GLY A 97 34.81 -23.69 26.27
C GLY A 97 34.64 -23.82 24.75
N ASP A 98 33.41 -23.78 24.22
CA ASP A 98 33.13 -24.02 22.81
C ASP A 98 33.79 -22.97 21.89
N LEU A 99 34.55 -23.44 20.90
CA LEU A 99 35.28 -22.59 19.96
C LEU A 99 34.35 -21.85 19.00
N GLY A 100 33.16 -22.40 18.69
CA GLY A 100 32.15 -21.72 17.90
C GLY A 100 31.64 -20.45 18.59
N CYS A 101 31.33 -20.55 19.89
CA CYS A 101 30.94 -19.42 20.73
C CYS A 101 32.03 -18.35 20.76
N LEU A 102 33.30 -18.75 20.95
CA LEU A 102 34.43 -17.82 20.93
C LEU A 102 34.59 -17.13 19.57
N SER A 103 34.49 -17.89 18.47
CA SER A 103 34.59 -17.35 17.11
C SER A 103 33.51 -16.32 16.83
N TYR A 104 32.27 -16.58 17.26
CA TYR A 104 31.18 -15.63 17.16
C TYR A 104 31.50 -14.33 17.92
N LEU A 105 31.88 -14.42 19.20
CA LEU A 105 32.16 -13.24 20.03
C LEU A 105 33.32 -12.41 19.48
N ASN A 106 34.38 -13.07 19.01
CA ASN A 106 35.50 -12.40 18.33
C ASN A 106 35.02 -11.69 17.05
N THR A 107 34.12 -12.29 16.28
CA THR A 107 33.54 -11.66 15.08
C THR A 107 32.76 -10.39 15.45
N VAL A 108 31.95 -10.44 16.52
CA VAL A 108 31.21 -9.26 16.99
C VAL A 108 32.16 -8.18 17.50
N LEU A 109 33.16 -8.54 18.31
CA LEU A 109 34.17 -7.58 18.80
C LEU A 109 35.00 -6.98 17.68
N ASN A 110 35.37 -7.76 16.65
CA ASN A 110 36.06 -7.22 15.47
C ASN A 110 35.22 -6.18 14.73
N LYS A 111 33.88 -6.28 14.79
CA LYS A 111 32.96 -5.31 14.17
C LYS A 111 32.71 -4.08 15.04
N PHE A 112 32.62 -4.25 16.36
CA PHE A 112 32.20 -3.21 17.32
C PHE A 112 33.30 -2.79 18.30
N ASN A 113 34.55 -3.20 18.04
CA ASN A 113 35.74 -2.96 18.83
C ASN A 113 35.65 -3.50 20.27
N ASN A 114 35.38 -2.62 21.23
CA ASN A 114 35.41 -2.89 22.66
C ASN A 114 34.00 -3.04 23.28
N ALA A 115 32.96 -3.09 22.44
CA ALA A 115 31.57 -3.26 22.87
C ALA A 115 30.86 -4.30 22.00
N VAL A 116 29.69 -4.74 22.44
CA VAL A 116 28.81 -5.62 21.67
C VAL A 116 27.36 -5.14 21.77
N PRO A 117 26.55 -5.27 20.70
CA PRO A 117 25.11 -5.03 20.79
C PRO A 117 24.41 -6.15 21.57
N SER A 118 23.12 -5.99 21.85
CA SER A 118 22.31 -7.05 22.46
C SER A 118 21.96 -8.20 21.49
N VAL A 119 22.05 -7.95 20.19
CA VAL A 119 21.81 -8.91 19.11
C VAL A 119 22.70 -8.63 17.89
N TYR A 120 23.30 -9.65 17.27
CA TYR A 120 24.06 -9.51 16.02
C TYR A 120 24.22 -10.83 15.24
N PRO A 121 24.17 -10.85 13.90
CA PRO A 121 23.77 -9.75 13.02
C PRO A 121 22.26 -9.46 13.12
N VAL A 122 21.84 -8.38 12.44
CA VAL A 122 20.44 -8.01 12.19
C VAL A 122 20.27 -7.64 10.72
N ASP A 123 20.95 -8.38 9.85
CA ASP A 123 21.10 -8.05 8.45
C ASP A 123 19.76 -8.07 7.71
N LEU A 124 18.93 -9.10 7.86
CA LEU A 124 17.63 -9.12 7.18
C LEU A 124 16.70 -8.02 7.68
N PHE A 125 16.64 -7.81 9.00
CA PHE A 125 15.87 -6.74 9.62
C PHE A 125 16.29 -5.36 9.08
N GLU A 126 17.58 -5.06 9.07
CA GLU A 126 18.07 -3.74 8.64
C GLU A 126 17.73 -3.46 7.17
N HIS A 127 17.91 -4.43 6.28
CA HIS A 127 17.58 -4.28 4.86
C HIS A 127 16.07 -4.03 4.64
N ILE A 128 15.19 -4.87 5.19
CA ILE A 128 13.75 -4.74 4.95
C ILE A 128 13.17 -3.47 5.58
N TRP A 129 13.62 -3.10 6.79
CA TRP A 129 13.12 -1.90 7.45
C TRP A 129 13.64 -0.63 6.80
N MET A 130 14.90 -0.60 6.33
CA MET A 130 15.43 0.54 5.57
C MET A 130 14.61 0.76 4.29
N VAL A 131 14.33 -0.30 3.52
CA VAL A 131 13.51 -0.20 2.32
C VAL A 131 12.09 0.32 2.65
N ASP A 132 11.45 -0.23 3.69
CA ASP A 132 10.13 0.25 4.13
C ASP A 132 10.15 1.75 4.48
N ARG A 133 11.18 2.24 5.18
CA ARG A 133 11.30 3.67 5.50
C ARG A 133 11.45 4.53 4.25
N LEU A 134 12.31 4.14 3.31
CA LEU A 134 12.51 4.90 2.07
C LEU A 134 11.23 4.98 1.23
N GLU A 135 10.46 3.90 1.15
CA GLU A 135 9.19 3.87 0.41
C GLU A 135 8.12 4.72 1.09
N ARG A 136 7.89 4.52 2.39
CA ARG A 136 6.85 5.25 3.13
C ARG A 136 7.15 6.73 3.28
N LEU A 137 8.43 7.13 3.28
CA LEU A 137 8.82 8.55 3.23
C LEU A 137 8.67 9.17 1.83
N GLY A 138 8.35 8.38 0.81
CA GLY A 138 8.16 8.85 -0.57
C GLY A 138 9.45 9.21 -1.30
N ILE A 139 10.60 8.70 -0.85
CA ILE A 139 11.94 9.02 -1.37
C ILE A 139 12.65 7.83 -2.03
N SER A 140 12.00 6.67 -2.11
CA SER A 140 12.56 5.44 -2.69
C SER A 140 13.05 5.59 -4.13
N ARG A 141 12.50 6.52 -4.92
CA ARG A 141 12.91 6.73 -6.32
C ARG A 141 14.38 7.15 -6.51
N TYR A 142 15.02 7.68 -5.47
CA TYR A 142 16.45 8.03 -5.48
C TYR A 142 17.36 6.84 -5.20
N PHE A 143 16.81 5.73 -4.72
CA PHE A 143 17.56 4.59 -4.19
C PHE A 143 17.18 3.28 -4.88
N LYS A 144 16.77 3.33 -6.16
CA LYS A 144 16.28 2.14 -6.88
C LYS A 144 17.30 1.02 -6.91
N LYS A 145 18.59 1.35 -7.09
CA LYS A 145 19.68 0.37 -7.13
C LYS A 145 19.90 -0.25 -5.74
N GLU A 146 20.01 0.59 -4.72
CA GLU A 146 20.27 0.19 -3.34
C GLU A 146 19.11 -0.65 -2.80
N ILE A 147 17.86 -0.26 -3.07
CA ILE A 147 16.67 -1.04 -2.72
C ILE A 147 16.71 -2.41 -3.39
N LYS A 148 17.07 -2.48 -4.68
CA LYS A 148 17.19 -3.77 -5.37
C LYS A 148 18.25 -4.65 -4.70
N GLU A 149 19.43 -4.11 -4.41
CA GLU A 149 20.51 -4.84 -3.72
C GLU A 149 20.06 -5.35 -2.34
N CYS A 150 19.31 -4.53 -1.59
CA CYS A 150 18.74 -4.93 -0.30
C CYS A 150 17.77 -6.10 -0.45
N LEU A 151 16.85 -6.02 -1.41
CA LEU A 151 15.84 -7.05 -1.61
C LEU A 151 16.41 -8.31 -2.26
N ASP A 152 17.42 -8.21 -3.13
CA ASP A 152 18.18 -9.36 -3.64
C ASP A 152 18.83 -10.12 -2.47
N TYR A 153 19.42 -9.40 -1.51
CA TYR A 153 20.00 -9.98 -0.30
C TYR A 153 18.93 -10.68 0.55
N VAL A 154 17.79 -10.02 0.79
CA VAL A 154 16.69 -10.61 1.56
C VAL A 154 16.13 -11.85 0.87
N TYR A 155 15.93 -11.80 -0.46
CA TYR A 155 15.39 -12.92 -1.24
C TYR A 155 16.33 -14.12 -1.23
N LYS A 156 17.65 -13.90 -1.28
CA LYS A 156 18.66 -14.96 -1.17
C LYS A 156 18.52 -15.79 0.10
N TYR A 157 18.06 -15.19 1.20
CA TYR A 157 17.87 -15.86 2.49
C TYR A 157 16.39 -16.11 2.84
N TRP A 158 15.48 -15.85 1.91
CA TRP A 158 14.06 -16.14 2.06
C TRP A 158 13.83 -17.65 2.13
N THR A 159 12.99 -18.10 3.05
CA THR A 159 12.65 -19.52 3.19
C THR A 159 11.14 -19.75 3.25
N PRO A 160 10.64 -20.94 2.86
CA PRO A 160 9.22 -21.28 2.99
C PRO A 160 8.70 -21.29 4.44
N ARG A 161 9.60 -21.29 5.44
CA ARG A 161 9.24 -21.27 6.87
C ARG A 161 9.21 -19.86 7.47
N GLY A 162 9.57 -18.85 6.67
CA GLY A 162 9.74 -17.46 7.11
C GLY A 162 11.20 -17.04 7.16
N ILE A 163 11.39 -15.81 7.63
CA ILE A 163 12.67 -15.23 7.99
C ILE A 163 12.58 -14.66 9.41
N ALA A 164 13.69 -14.13 9.90
CA ALA A 164 13.75 -13.31 11.11
C ALA A 164 14.77 -12.20 10.88
N TRP A 165 15.20 -11.54 11.95
CA TRP A 165 16.12 -10.41 11.87
C TRP A 165 17.48 -10.72 11.26
N ALA A 166 17.91 -11.98 11.27
CA ALA A 166 19.21 -12.42 10.78
C ALA A 166 19.11 -13.58 9.78
N LYS A 167 20.04 -13.62 8.83
CA LYS A 167 20.15 -14.76 7.91
C LYS A 167 20.40 -16.07 8.65
N GLU A 168 19.92 -17.16 8.05
CA GLU A 168 20.08 -18.53 8.56
C GLU A 168 19.56 -18.74 9.99
N SER A 169 18.65 -17.88 10.45
CA SER A 169 17.92 -18.11 11.70
C SER A 169 17.09 -19.39 11.61
N ASN A 170 17.09 -20.15 12.71
CA ASN A 170 16.19 -21.30 12.89
C ASN A 170 14.93 -20.94 13.71
N VAL A 171 14.82 -19.68 14.13
CA VAL A 171 13.61 -19.11 14.74
C VAL A 171 13.09 -18.05 13.79
N PHE A 172 11.80 -18.09 13.49
CA PHE A 172 11.14 -17.18 12.55
C PHE A 172 10.12 -16.34 13.31
N ASP A 173 9.94 -15.10 12.86
CA ASP A 173 8.94 -14.20 13.41
C ASP A 173 8.06 -13.60 12.30
N VAL A 174 6.82 -13.29 12.68
CA VAL A 174 5.84 -12.76 11.73
C VAL A 174 6.16 -11.35 11.29
N ASP A 175 6.94 -10.58 12.07
CA ASP A 175 7.20 -9.16 11.81
C ASP A 175 8.11 -9.02 10.59
N ASP A 176 9.30 -9.61 10.67
CA ASP A 176 10.28 -9.64 9.58
C ASP A 176 9.76 -10.46 8.38
N THR A 177 9.06 -11.57 8.64
CA THR A 177 8.46 -12.37 7.55
C THR A 177 7.38 -11.59 6.80
N ALA A 178 6.48 -10.89 7.48
CA ALA A 178 5.44 -10.12 6.81
C ALA A 178 6.02 -8.90 6.07
N MET A 179 6.98 -8.21 6.67
CA MET A 179 7.69 -7.11 6.04
C MET A 179 8.41 -7.57 4.77
N GLY A 180 9.21 -8.63 4.88
CA GLY A 180 9.94 -9.24 3.76
C GLY A 180 9.00 -9.71 2.66
N PHE A 181 7.94 -10.46 3.00
CA PHE A 181 6.92 -10.91 2.04
C PHE A 181 6.33 -9.75 1.24
N ARG A 182 5.88 -8.70 1.93
CA ARG A 182 5.24 -7.54 1.31
C ARG A 182 6.18 -6.82 0.35
N LEU A 183 7.41 -6.54 0.79
CA LEU A 183 8.40 -5.83 0.00
C LEU A 183 8.88 -6.67 -1.20
N LEU A 184 9.22 -7.94 -0.97
CA LEU A 184 9.61 -8.86 -2.04
C LEU A 184 8.50 -8.96 -3.10
N ARG A 185 7.25 -9.15 -2.67
CA ARG A 185 6.10 -9.19 -3.58
C ARG A 185 5.95 -7.88 -4.36
N LEU A 186 5.93 -6.73 -3.70
CA LEU A 186 5.80 -5.42 -4.35
C LEU A 186 6.93 -5.07 -5.31
N HIS A 187 8.07 -5.75 -5.22
CA HIS A 187 9.21 -5.59 -6.14
C HIS A 187 9.30 -6.69 -7.20
N GLY A 188 8.32 -7.61 -7.26
CA GLY A 188 8.21 -8.63 -8.31
C GLY A 188 8.94 -9.94 -8.01
N TYR A 189 9.41 -10.15 -6.78
CA TYR A 189 9.97 -11.44 -6.39
C TYR A 189 8.85 -12.47 -6.12
N HIS A 190 9.10 -13.71 -6.51
CA HIS A 190 8.18 -14.81 -6.25
C HIS A 190 8.25 -15.27 -4.79
N VAL A 191 7.23 -14.91 -4.02
CA VAL A 191 7.04 -15.31 -2.62
C VAL A 191 5.66 -15.91 -2.39
N SER A 192 5.61 -17.11 -1.79
CA SER A 192 4.37 -17.81 -1.46
C SER A 192 3.78 -17.30 -0.13
N PRO A 193 2.45 -17.11 -0.04
CA PRO A 193 1.77 -16.76 1.21
C PRO A 193 1.78 -17.91 2.23
N ASP A 194 2.11 -19.14 1.81
CA ASP A 194 2.21 -20.31 2.70
C ASP A 194 3.26 -20.14 3.79
N VAL A 195 4.18 -19.18 3.61
CA VAL A 195 5.12 -18.74 4.64
C VAL A 195 4.41 -18.39 5.97
N PHE A 196 3.14 -17.96 5.90
CA PHE A 196 2.35 -17.58 7.07
C PHE A 196 1.71 -18.76 7.81
N LEU A 197 1.70 -19.97 7.23
CA LEU A 197 1.15 -21.17 7.88
C LEU A 197 1.84 -21.46 9.21
N LYS A 198 3.14 -21.16 9.33
CA LYS A 198 3.90 -21.36 10.57
C LYS A 198 3.41 -20.47 11.72
N PHE A 199 2.84 -19.30 11.41
CA PHE A 199 2.36 -18.34 12.40
C PHE A 199 0.87 -18.51 12.73
N LYS A 200 0.15 -19.35 11.98
CA LYS A 200 -1.26 -19.63 12.21
C LYS A 200 -1.43 -20.69 13.29
N LYS A 201 -2.22 -20.37 14.32
CA LYS A 201 -2.64 -21.30 15.38
C LYS A 201 -4.16 -21.32 15.47
N LYS A 202 -4.79 -22.39 14.97
CA LYS A 202 -6.25 -22.48 14.82
C LYS A 202 -6.77 -21.32 13.96
N LYS A 203 -7.52 -20.37 14.55
CA LYS A 203 -8.08 -19.18 13.88
C LYS A 203 -7.32 -17.89 14.22
N GLU A 204 -6.18 -18.00 14.90
CA GLU A 204 -5.37 -16.85 15.33
C GLU A 204 -4.00 -16.86 14.67
N PHE A 205 -3.35 -15.69 14.63
CA PHE A 205 -1.95 -15.56 14.22
C PHE A 205 -1.09 -15.09 15.40
N VAL A 206 0.13 -15.59 15.50
CA VAL A 206 1.09 -15.27 16.56
C VAL A 206 2.40 -14.73 15.99
N CYS A 207 3.07 -13.84 16.72
CA CYS A 207 4.38 -13.31 16.29
C CYS A 207 5.48 -14.38 16.32
N PHE A 208 5.50 -15.19 17.38
CA PHE A 208 6.36 -16.36 17.50
C PHE A 208 5.52 -17.58 17.89
N GLU A 209 5.94 -18.76 17.47
CA GLU A 209 5.39 -20.02 17.96
C GLU A 209 5.56 -20.12 19.49
N GLY A 210 4.47 -20.36 20.22
CA GLY A 210 4.49 -20.47 21.69
C GLY A 210 4.48 -19.15 22.48
N GLN A 211 4.40 -17.99 21.82
CA GLN A 211 4.26 -16.69 22.47
C GLN A 211 2.96 -16.54 23.27
N THR A 212 3.04 -15.84 24.41
CA THR A 212 1.88 -15.53 25.28
C THR A 212 1.30 -14.12 25.11
N SER A 213 2.05 -13.15 24.58
CA SER A 213 1.61 -11.76 24.37
C SER A 213 1.81 -11.32 22.93
N GLN A 214 0.75 -10.86 22.26
CA GLN A 214 0.83 -10.41 20.86
C GLN A 214 1.59 -9.09 20.71
N SER A 215 2.22 -8.90 19.54
CA SER A 215 2.87 -7.63 19.14
C SER A 215 1.93 -6.85 18.23
N ILE A 216 1.80 -5.54 18.48
CA ILE A 216 1.10 -4.59 17.63
C ILE A 216 1.87 -4.44 16.31
N THR A 217 3.19 -4.23 16.34
CA THR A 217 3.99 -4.03 15.11
C THR A 217 3.97 -5.26 14.22
N GLY A 218 4.19 -6.46 14.78
CA GLY A 218 4.20 -7.70 14.01
C GLY A 218 2.85 -7.99 13.36
N LEU A 219 1.73 -7.82 14.08
CA LEU A 219 0.39 -8.04 13.52
C LEU A 219 -0.05 -6.90 12.59
N HIS A 220 0.44 -5.68 12.79
CA HIS A 220 0.26 -4.57 11.84
C HIS A 220 1.00 -4.83 10.52
N ASN A 221 2.23 -5.32 10.56
CA ASN A 221 2.96 -5.69 9.35
C ASN A 221 2.32 -6.89 8.63
N LEU A 222 1.78 -7.87 9.37
CA LEU A 222 0.97 -8.94 8.77
C LEU A 222 -0.32 -8.39 8.12
N TYR A 223 -1.01 -7.44 8.75
CA TYR A 223 -2.18 -6.77 8.16
C TYR A 223 -1.82 -6.03 6.88
N ARG A 224 -0.67 -5.35 6.83
CA ARG A 224 -0.17 -4.67 5.62
C ARG A 224 0.17 -5.67 4.52
N ALA A 225 0.80 -6.79 4.88
CA ALA A 225 1.15 -7.87 3.94
C ALA A 225 -0.09 -8.55 3.34
N SER A 226 -1.11 -8.83 4.15
CA SER A 226 -2.33 -9.50 3.70
C SER A 226 -3.15 -8.69 2.71
N GLN A 227 -2.97 -7.37 2.66
CA GLN A 227 -3.64 -6.49 1.70
C GLN A 227 -3.09 -6.61 0.26
N LEU A 228 -1.98 -7.33 0.07
CA LEU A 228 -1.44 -7.69 -1.25
C LEU A 228 -1.80 -9.10 -1.69
N MET A 229 -2.91 -9.60 -1.16
CA MET A 229 -3.46 -10.90 -1.51
C MET A 229 -3.80 -10.99 -2.99
N LEU A 230 -3.41 -12.10 -3.61
CA LEU A 230 -3.79 -12.50 -4.96
C LEU A 230 -5.02 -13.43 -4.91
N PRO A 231 -5.69 -13.68 -6.05
CA PRO A 231 -6.81 -14.61 -6.09
C PRO A 231 -6.42 -15.99 -5.52
N ASN A 232 -7.32 -16.57 -4.72
CA ASN A 232 -7.20 -17.89 -4.08
C ASN A 232 -6.14 -18.05 -2.98
N GLU A 233 -5.60 -16.96 -2.41
CA GLU A 233 -4.65 -17.05 -1.28
C GLU A 233 -5.36 -17.00 0.09
N THR A 234 -6.10 -18.06 0.45
CA THR A 234 -6.95 -18.12 1.67
C THR A 234 -6.22 -17.79 2.98
N ILE A 235 -4.94 -18.15 3.11
CA ILE A 235 -4.16 -17.86 4.32
C ILE A 235 -4.02 -16.35 4.58
N LEU A 236 -3.95 -15.53 3.52
CA LEU A 236 -3.92 -14.08 3.65
C LEU A 236 -5.29 -13.50 3.97
N GLU A 237 -6.38 -14.08 3.44
CA GLU A 237 -7.74 -13.68 3.80
C GLU A 237 -7.98 -13.88 5.29
N GLU A 238 -7.62 -15.05 5.83
CA GLU A 238 -7.69 -15.34 7.25
C GLU A 238 -6.80 -14.41 8.08
N ALA A 239 -5.56 -14.14 7.61
CA ALA A 239 -4.64 -13.21 8.27
C ALA A 239 -5.21 -11.79 8.30
N GLN A 240 -5.80 -11.31 7.20
CA GLN A 240 -6.38 -9.99 7.10
C GLN A 240 -7.55 -9.83 8.08
N ILE A 241 -8.47 -10.81 8.10
CA ILE A 241 -9.63 -10.80 9.01
C ILE A 241 -9.15 -10.76 10.47
N PHE A 242 -8.25 -11.65 10.85
CA PHE A 242 -7.74 -11.72 12.22
C PHE A 242 -7.00 -10.44 12.63
N THR A 243 -6.04 -9.99 11.82
CA THR A 243 -5.19 -8.84 12.17
C THR A 243 -5.99 -7.53 12.18
N LYS A 244 -6.90 -7.33 11.23
CA LYS A 244 -7.80 -6.16 11.23
C LYS A 244 -8.64 -6.11 12.50
N SER A 245 -9.29 -7.21 12.87
CA SER A 245 -10.09 -7.29 14.11
C SER A 245 -9.23 -7.01 15.34
N PHE A 246 -8.06 -7.63 15.44
CA PHE A 246 -7.14 -7.43 16.54
C PHE A 246 -6.72 -5.96 16.69
N LEU A 247 -6.33 -5.30 15.60
CA LEU A 247 -5.87 -3.91 15.62
C LEU A 247 -7.00 -2.94 15.98
N ILE A 248 -8.22 -3.15 15.46
CA ILE A 248 -9.40 -2.35 15.83
C ILE A 248 -9.71 -2.51 17.32
N ASP A 249 -9.68 -3.73 17.85
CA ASP A 249 -9.93 -3.97 19.28
C ASP A 249 -8.87 -3.31 20.17
N LYS A 250 -7.61 -3.29 19.74
CA LYS A 250 -6.53 -2.58 20.44
C LYS A 250 -6.67 -1.07 20.36
N GLN A 251 -7.08 -0.53 19.22
CA GLN A 251 -7.36 0.88 19.04
C GLN A 251 -8.50 1.34 19.97
N LYS A 252 -9.60 0.59 20.04
CA LYS A 252 -10.74 0.87 20.94
C LYS A 252 -10.37 0.86 22.43
N GLN A 253 -9.38 0.05 22.80
CA GLN A 253 -8.89 -0.05 24.18
C GLN A 253 -7.78 0.95 24.51
N ASP A 254 -7.35 1.78 23.55
CA ASP A 254 -6.17 2.64 23.64
C ASP A 254 -4.88 1.87 24.01
N LYS A 255 -4.72 0.67 23.42
CA LYS A 255 -3.59 -0.25 23.67
C LYS A 255 -2.79 -0.52 22.40
N LEU A 256 -2.43 0.56 21.69
CA LEU A 256 -1.59 0.51 20.49
C LEU A 256 -0.10 0.67 20.77
N GLU A 257 0.31 0.59 22.04
CA GLU A 257 1.71 0.49 22.43
C GLU A 257 2.26 -0.90 22.13
N ASP A 258 3.47 -0.97 21.57
CA ASP A 258 4.15 -2.24 21.30
C ASP A 258 5.18 -2.58 22.38
N LYS A 259 5.49 -3.87 22.51
CA LYS A 259 6.48 -4.38 23.46
C LYS A 259 7.93 -4.34 22.94
N TRP A 260 8.11 -4.13 21.64
CA TRP A 260 9.38 -4.17 20.90
C TRP A 260 9.83 -2.79 20.41
N VAL A 261 8.99 -1.77 20.45
CA VAL A 261 9.35 -0.42 20.00
C VAL A 261 8.72 0.66 20.88
N ILE A 262 9.52 1.67 21.18
CA ILE A 262 9.10 2.94 21.76
C ILE A 262 9.05 3.93 20.59
N SER A 263 7.86 4.06 19.99
CA SER A 263 7.61 4.98 18.90
C SER A 263 6.41 5.86 19.24
N LYS A 264 6.58 7.18 19.07
CA LYS A 264 5.47 8.13 19.24
C LYS A 264 4.47 8.04 18.10
N GLY A 265 4.90 7.60 16.91
CA GLY A 265 4.08 7.55 15.70
C GLY A 265 3.26 6.28 15.53
N LEU A 266 3.55 5.20 16.27
CA LEU A 266 2.93 3.89 16.03
C LEU A 266 1.39 3.92 16.08
N LYS A 267 0.80 4.64 17.04
CA LYS A 267 -0.65 4.77 17.16
C LYS A 267 -1.27 5.39 15.91
N ASP A 268 -0.68 6.46 15.40
CA ASP A 268 -1.16 7.17 14.22
C ASP A 268 -0.90 6.36 12.94
N GLU A 269 0.20 5.61 12.86
CA GLU A 269 0.49 4.70 11.76
C GLU A 269 -0.54 3.57 11.65
N VAL A 270 -0.87 2.91 12.77
CA VAL A 270 -1.89 1.85 12.80
C VAL A 270 -3.26 2.43 12.48
N THR A 271 -3.60 3.58 13.07
CA THR A 271 -4.87 4.27 12.82
C THR A 271 -5.04 4.60 11.34
N TYR A 272 -4.02 5.22 10.73
CA TYR A 272 -4.04 5.54 9.30
C TYR A 272 -4.20 4.30 8.42
N THR A 273 -3.52 3.18 8.74
CA THR A 273 -3.61 1.95 7.95
C THR A 273 -4.99 1.27 8.06
N LEU A 274 -5.67 1.42 9.20
CA LEU A 274 -7.03 0.91 9.40
C LEU A 274 -8.07 1.78 8.68
N GLU A 275 -7.87 3.10 8.67
CA GLU A 275 -8.75 4.07 8.01
C GLU A 275 -8.58 4.04 6.48
N TYR A 276 -7.33 3.96 6.00
CA TYR A 276 -6.97 3.92 4.59
C TYR A 276 -6.16 2.64 4.29
N PRO A 277 -6.84 1.50 4.04
CA PRO A 277 -6.19 0.30 3.53
C PRO A 277 -5.38 0.58 2.25
N TRP A 278 -4.47 -0.31 1.89
CA TRP A 278 -3.52 -0.17 0.78
C TRP A 278 -4.20 0.17 -0.55
N ALA A 279 -5.38 -0.40 -0.84
CA ALA A 279 -6.16 -0.10 -2.04
C ALA A 279 -6.74 1.32 -2.06
N GLN A 280 -6.80 2.01 -0.92
CA GLN A 280 -7.33 3.37 -0.74
C GLN A 280 -6.22 4.38 -0.37
N SER A 281 -4.99 3.92 -0.14
CA SER A 281 -3.89 4.78 0.31
C SER A 281 -3.06 5.30 -0.87
N LEU A 282 -3.16 6.60 -1.16
CA LEU A 282 -2.39 7.23 -2.25
C LEU A 282 -1.02 7.70 -1.76
N GLN A 283 0.01 7.48 -2.59
CA GLN A 283 1.43 7.59 -2.18
C GLN A 283 1.77 8.93 -1.52
N ARG A 284 1.28 10.06 -2.04
CA ARG A 284 1.57 11.38 -1.49
C ARG A 284 0.78 11.73 -0.23
N ILE A 285 -0.35 11.07 -0.01
CA ILE A 285 -1.12 11.19 1.22
C ILE A 285 -0.42 10.36 2.31
N GLU A 286 -0.09 9.10 2.01
CA GLU A 286 0.65 8.21 2.91
C GLU A 286 2.00 8.82 3.30
N ALA A 287 2.78 9.29 2.33
CA ALA A 287 4.10 9.87 2.59
C ALA A 287 4.02 11.11 3.49
N ARG A 288 3.01 11.98 3.29
CA ARG A 288 2.81 13.13 4.18
C ARG A 288 2.47 12.68 5.59
N ASN A 289 1.57 11.70 5.72
CA ASN A 289 1.20 11.16 7.01
C ASN A 289 2.42 10.55 7.71
N PHE A 290 3.22 9.76 7.00
CA PHE A 290 4.40 9.12 7.57
C PHE A 290 5.49 10.11 7.95
N ILE A 291 5.75 11.15 7.15
CA ILE A 291 6.71 12.21 7.48
C ILE A 291 6.38 12.89 8.83
N ASN A 292 5.10 13.06 9.16
CA ASN A 292 4.68 13.68 10.43
C ASN A 292 4.92 12.78 11.65
N HIS A 293 4.91 11.46 11.46
CA HIS A 293 4.97 10.47 12.55
C HIS A 293 6.30 9.70 12.61
N TYR A 294 7.16 9.86 11.59
CA TYR A 294 8.45 9.20 11.51
C TYR A 294 9.36 9.63 12.68
N GLY A 295 9.63 8.68 13.57
CA GLY A 295 10.44 8.93 14.76
C GLY A 295 11.93 8.75 14.52
N VAL A 296 12.64 9.84 14.26
CA VAL A 296 14.12 9.83 14.07
C VAL A 296 14.85 9.11 15.22
N ASP A 297 14.38 9.30 16.45
CA ASP A 297 15.00 8.77 17.67
C ASP A 297 14.27 7.58 18.29
N ASP A 298 13.35 6.96 17.53
CA ASP A 298 12.61 5.77 17.97
C ASP A 298 13.60 4.71 18.47
N ALA A 299 13.23 4.09 19.59
CA ALA A 299 14.06 3.10 20.25
C ALA A 299 13.38 1.74 20.20
N TRP A 300 14.14 0.70 19.87
CA TRP A 300 13.65 -0.66 19.92
C TRP A 300 14.00 -1.29 21.27
N ILE A 301 13.15 -2.20 21.70
CA ILE A 301 13.26 -2.93 22.94
C ILE A 301 13.61 -4.39 22.59
N ALA A 302 14.83 -4.80 22.93
CA ALA A 302 15.23 -6.21 22.98
C ALA A 302 15.70 -6.53 24.41
N LYS A 303 16.83 -7.23 24.59
CA LYS A 303 17.48 -7.41 25.91
C LYS A 303 17.92 -6.08 26.52
N SER A 304 18.24 -5.11 25.67
CA SER A 304 18.48 -3.71 26.03
C SER A 304 17.69 -2.82 25.07
N LEU A 305 17.60 -1.53 25.39
CA LEU A 305 17.18 -0.54 24.41
C LEU A 305 18.28 -0.39 23.35
N TYR A 306 17.89 -0.27 22.09
CA TYR A 306 18.81 0.00 20.99
C TYR A 306 18.17 0.91 19.95
N ARG A 307 19.00 1.49 19.08
CA ARG A 307 18.58 2.29 17.94
C ARG A 307 19.24 1.77 16.68
N MET A 308 18.57 1.93 15.56
CA MET A 308 19.00 1.46 14.24
C MET A 308 19.18 2.66 13.33
N SER A 309 20.36 3.28 13.33
CA SER A 309 20.62 4.52 12.59
C SER A 309 20.47 4.37 11.07
N ASN A 310 20.69 3.17 10.53
CA ASN A 310 20.47 2.89 9.11
C ASN A 310 18.98 2.78 8.75
N VAL A 311 18.11 2.59 9.74
CA VAL A 311 16.65 2.49 9.56
C VAL A 311 16.00 3.83 9.88
N ASN A 312 16.25 4.39 11.06
CA ASN A 312 15.73 5.67 11.49
C ASN A 312 16.88 6.67 11.67
N ASN A 313 16.87 7.74 10.86
CA ASN A 313 17.81 8.85 10.95
C ASN A 313 17.21 10.17 10.45
N GLU A 314 17.85 11.27 10.85
CA GLU A 314 17.45 12.62 10.51
C GLU A 314 17.62 12.94 9.02
N THR A 315 18.61 12.34 8.36
CA THR A 315 18.90 12.55 6.93
C THR A 315 17.73 12.11 6.06
N PHE A 316 17.14 10.95 6.33
CA PHE A 316 15.94 10.45 5.64
C PHE A 316 14.77 11.41 5.80
N LEU A 317 14.53 11.91 7.02
CA LEU A 317 13.43 12.86 7.27
C LEU A 317 13.67 14.19 6.55
N LYS A 318 14.89 14.74 6.62
CA LYS A 318 15.26 15.99 5.91
C LYS A 318 15.07 15.85 4.40
N LEU A 319 15.53 14.74 3.82
CA LEU A 319 15.35 14.47 2.39
C LEU A 319 13.87 14.33 2.05
N ALA A 320 13.08 13.60 2.84
CA ALA A 320 11.65 13.42 2.62
C ALA A 320 10.89 14.75 2.63
N LYS A 321 11.17 15.65 3.59
CA LYS A 321 10.57 16.99 3.64
C LYS A 321 10.96 17.84 2.44
N ALA A 322 12.25 17.89 2.12
CA ALA A 322 12.77 18.67 1.00
C ALA A 322 12.17 18.19 -0.33
N ASP A 323 12.17 16.88 -0.53
CA ASP A 323 11.60 16.24 -1.71
C ASP A 323 10.09 16.48 -1.82
N TYR A 324 9.36 16.35 -0.70
CA TYR A 324 7.93 16.57 -0.69
C TYR A 324 7.59 17.98 -1.16
N ASN A 325 8.30 18.98 -0.63
CA ASN A 325 8.13 20.39 -0.97
C ASN A 325 8.56 20.71 -2.40
N LEU A 326 9.64 20.07 -2.88
CA LEU A 326 10.08 20.20 -4.27
C LEU A 326 8.99 19.73 -5.23
N CYS A 327 8.49 18.50 -5.07
CA CYS A 327 7.41 17.97 -5.89
C CYS A 327 6.17 18.86 -5.83
N GLN A 328 5.75 19.29 -4.62
CA GLN A 328 4.61 20.19 -4.46
C GLN A 328 4.81 21.53 -5.22
N SER A 329 6.04 22.06 -5.28
CA SER A 329 6.32 23.29 -6.04
C SER A 329 6.14 23.12 -7.55
N PHE A 330 6.48 21.95 -8.10
CA PHE A 330 6.21 21.60 -9.50
C PHE A 330 4.72 21.37 -9.72
N HIS A 331 4.03 20.68 -8.80
CA HIS A 331 2.60 20.45 -8.88
C HIS A 331 1.80 21.75 -8.92
N LYS A 332 2.23 22.80 -8.18
CA LYS A 332 1.61 24.13 -8.28
C LYS A 332 1.74 24.75 -9.67
N LYS A 333 2.87 24.54 -10.35
CA LYS A 333 3.08 25.02 -11.73
C LYS A 333 2.23 24.25 -12.73
N ASP A 334 2.17 22.92 -12.58
CA ASP A 334 1.36 22.04 -13.41
C ASP A 334 -0.13 22.37 -13.25
N LEU A 335 -0.61 22.51 -12.01
CA LEU A 335 -1.98 22.94 -11.72
C LEU A 335 -2.31 24.28 -12.35
N ALA A 336 -1.41 25.26 -12.26
CA ALA A 336 -1.61 26.56 -12.88
C ALA A 336 -1.73 26.47 -14.42
N GLN A 337 -1.08 25.49 -15.06
CA GLN A 337 -1.26 25.22 -16.49
C GLN A 337 -2.64 24.62 -16.77
N VAL A 338 -3.07 23.63 -15.98
CA VAL A 338 -4.41 23.01 -16.11
C VAL A 338 -5.52 24.06 -15.92
N LEU A 339 -5.40 24.93 -14.92
CA LEU A 339 -6.38 25.99 -14.67
C LEU A 339 -6.45 26.99 -15.84
N ARG A 340 -5.29 27.43 -16.36
CA ARG A 340 -5.26 28.31 -17.54
C ARG A 340 -5.85 27.65 -18.79
N TRP A 341 -5.55 26.38 -19.02
CA TRP A 341 -6.15 25.61 -20.12
C TRP A 341 -7.68 25.53 -19.96
N ASN A 342 -8.18 25.25 -18.75
CA ASN A 342 -9.61 25.18 -18.46
C ASN A 342 -10.31 26.52 -18.75
N GLU A 343 -9.68 27.65 -18.40
CA GLU A 343 -10.16 29.00 -18.73
C GLU A 343 -10.14 29.27 -20.24
N GLN A 344 -9.07 28.89 -20.95
CA GLN A 344 -8.96 29.06 -22.41
C GLN A 344 -10.02 28.25 -23.17
N CYS A 345 -10.39 27.07 -22.67
CA CYS A 345 -11.51 26.28 -23.17
C CYS A 345 -12.87 26.90 -22.84
N GLN A 346 -12.94 27.95 -22.01
CA GLN A 346 -14.17 28.64 -21.60
C GLN A 346 -15.17 27.73 -20.86
N PHE A 347 -14.68 26.67 -20.20
CA PHE A 347 -15.54 25.71 -19.50
C PHE A 347 -16.31 26.30 -18.33
N SER A 348 -15.84 27.43 -17.78
CA SER A 348 -16.58 28.19 -16.76
C SER A 348 -17.91 28.77 -17.26
N LYS A 349 -18.12 28.88 -18.58
CA LYS A 349 -19.40 29.30 -19.17
C LYS A 349 -20.45 28.18 -19.18
N LEU A 350 -20.04 26.93 -18.99
CA LEU A 350 -20.93 25.77 -19.00
C LEU A 350 -21.56 25.60 -17.62
N LEU A 351 -22.67 26.32 -17.37
CA LEU A 351 -23.32 26.34 -16.06
C LEU A 351 -23.92 24.98 -15.63
N PHE A 352 -24.12 24.07 -16.58
CA PHE A 352 -24.56 22.70 -16.29
C PHE A 352 -23.42 21.81 -15.78
N ALA A 353 -22.15 22.16 -16.07
CA ALA A 353 -21.00 21.30 -15.84
C ALA A 353 -20.28 21.63 -14.53
N ARG A 354 -19.93 20.58 -13.78
CA ARG A 354 -19.14 20.64 -12.56
C ARG A 354 -17.72 21.12 -12.88
N GLN A 355 -17.27 22.16 -12.18
CA GLN A 355 -15.92 22.70 -12.33
C GLN A 355 -14.96 21.97 -11.39
N LYS A 356 -14.25 20.94 -11.90
CA LYS A 356 -13.45 19.99 -11.10
C LYS A 356 -11.94 19.99 -11.41
N ALA A 357 -11.42 21.06 -12.02
CA ALA A 357 -10.04 21.09 -12.51
C ALA A 357 -8.98 20.85 -11.41
N THR A 358 -9.21 21.35 -10.19
CA THR A 358 -8.26 21.15 -9.08
C THR A 358 -8.30 19.71 -8.57
N GLU A 359 -9.49 19.12 -8.52
CA GLU A 359 -9.78 17.77 -8.08
C GLU A 359 -9.21 16.73 -9.05
N CYS A 360 -9.44 16.92 -10.35
CA CYS A 360 -8.86 16.11 -11.42
C CYS A 360 -7.33 16.18 -11.42
N PHE A 361 -6.74 17.32 -11.06
CA PHE A 361 -5.30 17.44 -10.91
C PHE A 361 -4.77 16.77 -9.64
N PHE A 362 -5.47 16.95 -8.52
CA PHE A 362 -5.13 16.32 -7.25
C PHE A 362 -5.06 14.79 -7.38
N SER A 363 -6.03 14.16 -8.05
CA SER A 363 -6.11 12.70 -8.18
C SER A 363 -4.81 12.13 -8.77
N VAL A 364 -4.36 12.63 -9.92
CA VAL A 364 -3.12 12.17 -10.56
C VAL A 364 -1.86 12.64 -9.82
N ALA A 365 -1.82 13.88 -9.31
CA ALA A 365 -0.64 14.39 -8.60
C ALA A 365 -0.37 13.66 -7.28
N SER A 366 -1.38 13.03 -6.69
CA SER A 366 -1.24 12.24 -5.46
C SER A 366 -0.54 10.89 -5.67
N THR A 367 -0.40 10.42 -6.91
CA THR A 367 0.17 9.11 -7.26
C THR A 367 1.26 9.14 -8.33
N LEU A 368 1.23 10.10 -9.26
CA LEU A 368 2.26 10.35 -10.28
C LEU A 368 2.97 11.67 -9.96
N PHE A 369 3.79 11.66 -8.92
CA PHE A 369 4.23 12.89 -8.26
C PHE A 369 5.61 13.40 -8.71
N GLU A 370 6.37 12.58 -9.42
CA GLU A 370 7.75 12.87 -9.78
C GLU A 370 7.84 14.05 -10.77
N PRO A 371 8.78 15.00 -10.61
CA PRO A 371 8.84 16.20 -11.45
C PRO A 371 8.89 15.93 -12.96
N GLU A 372 9.57 14.87 -13.38
CA GLU A 372 9.71 14.45 -14.79
C GLU A 372 8.39 14.10 -15.49
N TYR A 373 7.33 13.77 -14.74
CA TYR A 373 6.02 13.42 -15.29
C TYR A 373 5.03 14.58 -15.35
N SER A 374 5.52 15.83 -15.39
CA SER A 374 4.68 17.04 -15.48
C SER A 374 3.68 16.98 -16.63
N LEU A 375 4.13 16.69 -17.85
CA LEU A 375 3.24 16.63 -19.01
C LEU A 375 2.21 15.49 -18.90
N ALA A 376 2.61 14.32 -18.38
CA ALA A 376 1.70 13.20 -18.15
C ALA A 376 0.57 13.59 -17.17
N ARG A 377 0.92 14.26 -16.06
CA ARG A 377 -0.08 14.79 -15.11
C ARG A 377 -1.04 15.78 -15.78
N ILE A 378 -0.51 16.76 -16.51
CA ILE A 378 -1.33 17.79 -17.17
C ILE A 378 -2.31 17.14 -18.15
N VAL A 379 -1.82 16.24 -19.01
CA VAL A 379 -2.64 15.50 -19.98
C VAL A 379 -3.74 14.70 -19.27
N ASN A 380 -3.38 13.95 -18.23
CA ASN A 380 -4.34 13.18 -17.45
C ASN A 380 -5.46 14.07 -16.87
N SER A 381 -5.08 15.20 -16.26
CA SER A 381 -6.04 16.15 -15.69
C SER A 381 -6.92 16.79 -16.74
N CYS A 382 -6.37 17.19 -17.89
CA CYS A 382 -7.16 17.74 -19.00
C CYS A 382 -8.18 16.73 -19.52
N CYS A 383 -7.77 15.47 -19.71
CA CYS A 383 -8.67 14.39 -20.13
C CYS A 383 -9.75 14.11 -19.06
N CYS A 384 -9.41 14.13 -17.77
CA CYS A 384 -10.36 13.91 -16.69
C CYS A 384 -11.40 15.05 -16.58
N VAL A 385 -10.98 16.31 -16.73
CA VAL A 385 -11.90 17.46 -16.81
C VAL A 385 -12.81 17.36 -18.02
N LEU A 386 -12.27 17.03 -19.20
CA LEU A 386 -13.07 16.85 -20.42
C LEU A 386 -14.10 15.75 -20.26
N ALA A 387 -13.70 14.59 -19.72
CA ALA A 387 -14.61 13.48 -19.46
C ALA A 387 -15.76 13.91 -18.53
N THR A 388 -15.47 14.68 -17.48
CA THR A 388 -16.49 15.20 -16.54
C THR A 388 -17.47 16.15 -17.19
N ILE A 389 -16.98 17.08 -18.02
CA ILE A 389 -17.84 18.05 -18.70
C ILE A 389 -18.73 17.36 -19.72
N ILE A 390 -18.19 16.37 -20.43
CA ILE A 390 -18.93 15.56 -21.39
C ILE A 390 -19.97 14.70 -20.68
N ASP A 391 -19.61 14.07 -19.55
CA ASP A 391 -20.53 13.34 -18.68
C ASP A 391 -21.74 14.21 -18.28
N ASP A 392 -21.48 15.40 -17.73
CA ASP A 392 -22.54 16.35 -17.37
C ASP A 392 -23.36 16.82 -18.59
N PHE A 393 -22.74 16.97 -19.77
CA PHE A 393 -23.45 17.33 -20.99
C PHE A 393 -24.42 16.23 -21.42
N PHE A 394 -24.01 14.97 -21.38
CA PHE A 394 -24.84 13.82 -21.75
C PHE A 394 -25.95 13.53 -20.73
N ASP A 395 -25.70 13.82 -19.46
CA ASP A 395 -26.60 13.42 -18.38
C ASP A 395 -27.65 14.47 -18.00
N VAL A 396 -27.27 15.75 -18.12
CA VAL A 396 -28.05 16.86 -17.56
C VAL A 396 -28.59 17.79 -18.64
N LYS A 397 -27.82 18.02 -19.71
CA LYS A 397 -28.08 19.13 -20.64
C LYS A 397 -28.56 18.72 -22.03
N GLY A 398 -27.84 17.83 -22.69
CA GLY A 398 -28.01 17.56 -24.12
C GLY A 398 -29.30 16.79 -24.43
N SER A 399 -29.99 17.20 -25.50
CA SER A 399 -31.08 16.42 -26.09
C SER A 399 -30.54 15.22 -26.88
N MET A 400 -31.33 14.16 -27.07
CA MET A 400 -30.88 12.99 -27.84
C MET A 400 -30.38 13.34 -29.26
N GLU A 401 -31.00 14.33 -29.91
CA GLU A 401 -30.56 14.86 -31.21
C GLU A 401 -29.18 15.52 -31.12
N GLU A 402 -28.99 16.42 -30.14
CA GLU A 402 -27.69 17.06 -29.89
C GLU A 402 -26.61 16.02 -29.54
N LEU A 403 -26.93 15.01 -28.73
CA LEU A 403 -25.97 13.96 -28.37
C LEU A 403 -25.55 13.14 -29.60
N ALA A 404 -26.51 12.77 -30.47
CA ALA A 404 -26.21 12.08 -31.72
C ALA A 404 -25.33 12.92 -32.65
N ASP A 405 -25.64 14.21 -32.80
CA ASP A 405 -24.85 15.16 -33.57
C ASP A 405 -23.44 15.34 -33.00
N PHE A 406 -23.29 15.38 -31.67
CA PHE A 406 -22.00 15.46 -30.99
C PHE A 406 -21.13 14.25 -31.30
N VAL A 407 -21.67 13.04 -31.10
CA VAL A 407 -20.99 11.77 -31.38
C VAL A 407 -20.55 11.74 -32.84
N HIS A 408 -21.46 12.05 -33.77
CA HIS A 408 -21.18 12.04 -35.20
C HIS A 408 -20.08 13.04 -35.61
N ALA A 409 -20.07 14.24 -35.02
CA ALA A 409 -19.03 15.22 -35.31
C ALA A 409 -17.65 14.78 -34.82
N VAL A 410 -17.57 14.14 -33.64
CA VAL A 410 -16.31 13.60 -33.11
C VAL A 410 -15.83 12.41 -33.94
N GLU A 411 -16.74 11.54 -34.40
CA GLU A 411 -16.40 10.45 -35.32
C GLU A 411 -15.83 10.94 -36.66
N CYS A 412 -16.47 11.96 -37.26
CA CYS A 412 -16.00 12.56 -38.50
C CYS A 412 -14.71 13.35 -38.32
N TRP A 413 -14.45 13.84 -37.10
CA TRP A 413 -13.32 14.70 -36.75
C TRP A 413 -13.20 15.96 -37.62
N ASP A 414 -14.33 16.54 -38.02
CA ASP A 414 -14.41 17.76 -38.85
C ASP A 414 -15.07 18.92 -38.08
N PRO A 415 -14.30 19.96 -37.69
CA PRO A 415 -14.85 21.14 -37.01
C PRO A 415 -15.95 21.87 -37.77
N LYS A 416 -16.06 21.70 -39.10
CA LYS A 416 -17.15 22.29 -39.89
C LYS A 416 -18.51 21.73 -39.52
N LYS A 417 -18.57 20.50 -38.99
CA LYS A 417 -19.81 19.87 -38.52
C LYS A 417 -20.36 20.54 -37.26
N ALA A 418 -19.48 21.12 -36.43
CA ALA A 418 -19.86 21.85 -35.23
C ALA A 418 -20.44 23.25 -35.48
N LYS A 419 -20.54 23.72 -36.74
CA LYS A 419 -21.06 25.07 -37.05
C LYS A 419 -22.51 25.28 -36.60
N HIS A 420 -23.32 24.22 -36.65
CA HIS A 420 -24.75 24.26 -36.29
C HIS A 420 -25.01 24.00 -34.80
N PHE A 421 -23.98 23.66 -34.03
CA PHE A 421 -24.11 23.35 -32.61
C PHE A 421 -24.56 24.58 -31.80
N SER A 422 -25.25 24.32 -30.69
CA SER A 422 -25.48 25.33 -29.65
C SER A 422 -24.14 25.87 -29.12
N GLU A 423 -24.15 27.07 -28.56
CA GLU A 423 -22.90 27.70 -28.11
C GLU A 423 -22.21 26.88 -27.01
N GLU A 424 -22.98 26.29 -26.09
CA GLU A 424 -22.44 25.38 -25.08
C GLU A 424 -21.81 24.13 -25.71
N MET A 425 -22.49 23.50 -26.67
CA MET A 425 -22.01 22.30 -27.36
C MET A 425 -20.75 22.58 -28.21
N LYS A 426 -20.66 23.76 -28.83
CA LYS A 426 -19.43 24.23 -29.51
C LYS A 426 -18.25 24.34 -28.54
N ILE A 427 -18.49 24.87 -27.34
CA ILE A 427 -17.45 24.98 -26.30
C ILE A 427 -16.92 23.59 -25.94
N VAL A 428 -17.80 22.62 -25.68
CA VAL A 428 -17.40 21.24 -25.35
C VAL A 428 -16.63 20.59 -26.51
N PHE A 429 -17.17 20.67 -27.73
CA PHE A 429 -16.53 20.07 -28.92
C PHE A 429 -15.15 20.68 -29.19
N ASN A 430 -15.03 22.00 -29.19
CA ASN A 430 -13.76 22.69 -29.44
C ASN A 430 -12.74 22.39 -28.35
N GLY A 431 -13.17 22.32 -27.08
CA GLY A 431 -12.32 21.92 -25.97
C GLY A 431 -11.73 20.53 -26.17
N LEU A 432 -12.56 19.54 -26.54
CA LEU A 432 -12.11 18.19 -26.86
C LEU A 432 -11.18 18.18 -28.07
N TYR A 433 -11.62 18.75 -29.20
CA TYR A 433 -10.89 18.76 -30.47
C TYR A 433 -9.48 19.36 -30.33
N ASN A 434 -9.39 20.56 -29.74
CA ASN A 434 -8.12 21.25 -29.56
C ASN A 434 -7.19 20.50 -28.60
N THR A 435 -7.74 19.94 -27.52
CA THR A 435 -6.96 19.20 -26.53
C THR A 435 -6.39 17.92 -27.11
N LEU A 436 -7.15 17.12 -27.86
CA LEU A 436 -6.62 15.89 -28.47
C LEU A 436 -5.58 16.19 -29.55
N ASN A 437 -5.75 17.27 -30.31
CA ASN A 437 -4.72 17.69 -31.28
C ASN A 437 -3.43 18.15 -30.58
N MET A 438 -3.53 18.89 -29.48
CA MET A 438 -2.37 19.27 -28.65
C MET A 438 -1.67 18.02 -28.08
N ILE A 439 -2.43 17.08 -27.52
CA ILE A 439 -1.89 15.82 -27.00
C ILE A 439 -1.17 15.06 -28.12
N ASN A 440 -1.76 14.95 -29.31
CA ASN A 440 -1.11 14.28 -30.44
C ASN A 440 0.21 14.96 -30.85
N GLN A 441 0.25 16.29 -30.88
CA GLN A 441 1.47 17.05 -31.22
C GLN A 441 2.59 16.79 -30.21
N GLU A 442 2.29 16.81 -28.91
CA GLU A 442 3.29 16.51 -27.88
C GLU A 442 3.67 15.03 -27.86
N ALA A 443 2.71 14.13 -28.05
CA ALA A 443 2.96 12.70 -28.14
C ALA A 443 3.80 12.34 -29.37
N PHE A 444 3.67 13.06 -30.49
CA PHE A 444 4.53 12.86 -31.64
C PHE A 444 6.00 13.08 -31.29
N LYS A 445 6.31 14.07 -30.46
CA LYS A 445 7.67 14.32 -29.95
C LYS A 445 8.13 13.20 -29.00
N ALA A 446 7.26 12.76 -28.09
CA ALA A 446 7.59 11.76 -27.08
C ALA A 446 7.69 10.33 -27.65
N GLN A 447 6.80 9.97 -28.57
CA GLN A 447 6.65 8.61 -29.12
C GLN A 447 7.29 8.46 -30.50
N GLY A 448 7.42 9.54 -31.28
CA GLY A 448 7.97 9.48 -32.64
C GLY A 448 6.98 8.96 -33.69
N ARG A 449 5.69 8.97 -33.37
CA ARG A 449 4.59 8.51 -34.24
C ARG A 449 3.32 9.32 -34.02
N ASP A 450 2.47 9.36 -35.04
CA ASP A 450 1.12 9.89 -34.90
C ASP A 450 0.27 8.95 -34.03
N ILE A 451 -0.48 9.52 -33.09
CA ILE A 451 -1.43 8.80 -32.22
C ILE A 451 -2.86 9.31 -32.40
N SER A 452 -3.13 10.17 -33.40
CA SER A 452 -4.41 10.85 -33.55
C SER A 452 -5.57 9.88 -33.76
N ILE A 453 -5.34 8.82 -34.55
CA ILE A 453 -6.32 7.75 -34.79
C ILE A 453 -6.67 7.04 -33.48
N HIS A 454 -5.66 6.74 -32.68
CA HIS A 454 -5.83 6.07 -31.39
C HIS A 454 -6.64 6.93 -30.41
N LEU A 455 -6.25 8.20 -30.23
CA LEU A 455 -6.99 9.13 -29.36
C LEU A 455 -8.46 9.25 -29.80
N ARG A 456 -8.71 9.45 -31.10
CA ARG A 456 -10.09 9.54 -31.60
C ARG A 456 -10.90 8.28 -31.32
N ARG A 457 -10.33 7.10 -31.55
CA ARG A 457 -10.99 5.81 -31.31
C ARG A 457 -11.45 5.68 -29.86
N VAL A 458 -10.58 6.00 -28.91
CA VAL A 458 -10.86 5.91 -27.47
C VAL A 458 -11.98 6.87 -27.06
N TRP A 459 -11.90 8.13 -27.50
CA TRP A 459 -12.91 9.14 -27.16
C TRP A 459 -14.27 8.87 -27.84
N VAL A 460 -14.28 8.38 -29.08
CA VAL A 460 -15.52 7.93 -29.76
C VAL A 460 -16.15 6.77 -29.01
N ARG A 461 -15.36 5.82 -28.52
CA ARG A 461 -15.87 4.68 -27.73
C ARG A 461 -16.55 5.17 -26.45
N PHE A 462 -15.90 6.06 -25.69
CA PHE A 462 -16.50 6.69 -24.51
C PHE A 462 -17.82 7.41 -24.85
N LEU A 463 -17.84 8.26 -25.87
CA LEU A 463 -19.02 9.02 -26.28
C LEU A 463 -20.19 8.13 -26.73
N LYS A 464 -19.90 7.05 -27.47
CA LYS A 464 -20.92 6.07 -27.87
C LYS A 464 -21.55 5.39 -26.67
N SER A 465 -20.74 5.03 -25.68
CA SER A 465 -21.23 4.40 -24.45
C SER A 465 -22.10 5.36 -23.64
N MET A 466 -21.70 6.63 -23.50
CA MET A 466 -22.54 7.66 -22.88
C MET A 466 -23.85 7.88 -23.65
N TYR A 467 -23.80 7.91 -24.99
CA TYR A 467 -24.99 7.99 -25.82
C TYR A 467 -25.94 6.80 -25.59
N THR A 468 -25.39 5.58 -25.48
CA THR A 468 -26.18 4.38 -25.18
C THR A 468 -26.86 4.48 -23.81
N GLU A 469 -26.17 4.94 -22.76
CA GLU A 469 -26.78 5.15 -21.44
C GLU A 469 -27.89 6.21 -21.47
N ALA A 470 -27.64 7.34 -22.15
CA ALA A 470 -28.65 8.39 -22.34
C ALA A 470 -29.87 7.86 -23.11
N ASN A 471 -29.64 7.04 -24.14
CA ASN A 471 -30.71 6.41 -24.91
C ASN A 471 -31.51 5.42 -24.06
N TRP A 472 -30.87 4.60 -23.23
CA TRP A 472 -31.57 3.69 -22.32
C TRP A 472 -32.51 4.44 -21.37
N LYS A 473 -32.04 5.57 -20.82
CA LYS A 473 -32.88 6.46 -20.03
C LYS A 473 -34.04 7.04 -20.86
N PHE A 474 -33.77 7.52 -22.06
CA PHE A 474 -34.77 8.12 -22.95
C PHE A 474 -35.90 7.14 -23.34
N CYS A 475 -35.56 5.91 -23.71
CA CYS A 475 -36.54 4.89 -24.10
C CYS A 475 -37.02 4.01 -22.94
N ASN A 476 -36.61 4.32 -21.70
CA ASN A 476 -36.89 3.53 -20.50
C ASN A 476 -36.51 2.05 -20.65
N HIS A 477 -35.42 1.78 -21.38
CA HIS A 477 -34.88 0.44 -21.55
C HIS A 477 -34.14 0.02 -20.28
N TRP A 478 -34.41 -1.20 -19.83
CA TRP A 478 -33.74 -1.79 -18.69
C TRP A 478 -32.73 -2.83 -19.19
N PRO A 479 -31.42 -2.56 -19.10
CA PRO A 479 -30.41 -3.52 -19.54
C PRO A 479 -30.26 -4.65 -18.51
N THR A 480 -29.78 -5.80 -18.99
CA THR A 480 -29.24 -6.84 -18.10
C THR A 480 -27.93 -6.36 -17.47
N LEU A 481 -27.47 -7.00 -16.38
CA LEU A 481 -26.19 -6.65 -15.76
C LEU A 481 -25.00 -6.81 -16.73
N GLU A 482 -25.04 -7.81 -17.61
CA GLU A 482 -24.01 -8.03 -18.64
C GLU A 482 -23.99 -6.89 -19.67
N GLU A 483 -25.14 -6.58 -20.27
CA GLU A 483 -25.29 -5.46 -21.22
C GLU A 483 -24.87 -4.13 -20.59
N TYR A 484 -25.26 -3.90 -19.33
CA TYR A 484 -24.85 -2.73 -18.57
C TYR A 484 -23.34 -2.64 -18.46
N MET A 485 -22.66 -3.70 -18.01
CA MET A 485 -21.22 -3.66 -17.77
C MET A 485 -20.39 -3.46 -19.05
N ASP A 486 -20.87 -3.93 -20.20
CA ASP A 486 -20.20 -3.70 -21.49
C ASP A 486 -20.21 -2.23 -21.91
N ILE A 487 -21.26 -1.49 -21.53
CA ILE A 487 -21.38 -0.05 -21.76
C ILE A 487 -20.74 0.76 -20.61
N ALA A 488 -20.89 0.30 -19.37
CA ALA A 488 -20.48 1.00 -18.17
C ALA A 488 -18.96 1.08 -18.00
N LYS A 489 -18.21 0.10 -18.54
CA LYS A 489 -16.74 0.08 -18.53
C LYS A 489 -16.12 1.19 -19.38
N PRO A 490 -16.51 1.40 -20.65
CA PRO A 490 -16.06 2.56 -21.42
C PRO A 490 -16.68 3.88 -20.94
N SER A 491 -17.93 3.90 -20.44
CA SER A 491 -18.59 5.13 -19.97
C SER A 491 -17.98 5.72 -18.70
N ILE A 492 -17.29 4.93 -17.86
CA ILE A 492 -16.55 5.46 -16.69
C ILE A 492 -15.31 6.29 -17.08
N ALA A 493 -15.03 6.44 -18.39
CA ALA A 493 -13.99 7.28 -18.99
C ALA A 493 -12.53 6.97 -18.63
N LEU A 494 -12.27 5.95 -17.81
CA LEU A 494 -10.90 5.65 -17.35
C LEU A 494 -9.94 5.29 -18.50
N GLU A 495 -10.43 4.67 -19.58
CA GLU A 495 -9.64 4.47 -20.82
C GLU A 495 -9.22 5.80 -21.45
N ALA A 496 -10.18 6.72 -21.64
CA ALA A 496 -9.95 8.04 -22.22
C ALA A 496 -9.05 8.96 -21.39
N ILE A 497 -8.90 8.67 -20.10
CA ILE A 497 -8.05 9.41 -19.16
C ILE A 497 -6.65 8.77 -19.08
N THR A 498 -6.57 7.45 -18.96
CA THR A 498 -5.30 6.76 -18.70
C THR A 498 -4.47 6.56 -19.96
N GLU A 499 -5.05 6.17 -21.10
CA GLU A 499 -4.28 5.91 -22.33
C GLU A 499 -3.47 7.11 -22.83
N PRO A 500 -4.05 8.32 -22.92
CA PRO A 500 -3.27 9.51 -23.30
C PRO A 500 -2.09 9.75 -22.35
N THR A 501 -2.24 9.41 -21.07
CA THR A 501 -1.20 9.61 -20.04
C THR A 501 0.01 8.70 -20.30
N LEU A 502 -0.21 7.47 -20.77
CA LEU A 502 0.84 6.47 -20.96
C LEU A 502 1.94 6.93 -21.93
N PHE A 503 1.56 7.71 -22.96
CA PHE A 503 2.50 8.22 -23.97
C PHE A 503 3.54 9.21 -23.44
N PHE A 504 3.41 9.66 -22.20
CA PHE A 504 4.27 10.66 -21.58
C PHE A 504 5.09 10.11 -20.39
N LEU A 505 5.16 8.79 -20.23
CA LEU A 505 5.94 8.12 -19.16
C LEU A 505 7.41 7.85 -19.55
N GLY A 506 7.81 8.23 -20.76
CA GLY A 506 9.15 8.03 -21.32
C GLY A 506 9.37 6.68 -22.00
N ASP A 507 8.51 5.68 -21.73
CA ASP A 507 8.55 4.39 -22.43
C ASP A 507 7.90 4.55 -23.83
N LYS A 508 8.43 3.81 -24.82
CA LYS A 508 7.80 3.72 -26.14
C LYS A 508 6.67 2.70 -26.10
N ILE A 509 5.48 3.11 -26.55
CA ILE A 509 4.28 2.28 -26.52
C ILE A 509 3.73 2.19 -27.93
N SER A 510 3.57 0.98 -28.43
CA SER A 510 2.98 0.71 -29.74
C SER A 510 1.46 0.55 -29.66
N GLU A 511 0.79 0.62 -30.82
CA GLU A 511 -0.63 0.29 -30.91
C GLU A 511 -0.91 -1.20 -30.63
N GLN A 512 0.08 -2.07 -30.85
CA GLN A 512 -0.03 -3.51 -30.56
C GLN A 512 -0.01 -3.77 -29.06
N ASP A 513 0.81 -3.03 -28.30
CA ASP A 513 0.86 -3.12 -26.84
C ASP A 513 -0.52 -2.80 -26.25
N LEU A 514 -1.15 -1.70 -26.69
CA LEU A 514 -2.48 -1.28 -26.24
C LEU A 514 -3.64 -2.14 -26.79
N LYS A 515 -3.34 -3.14 -27.62
CA LYS A 515 -4.28 -4.15 -28.11
C LYS A 515 -3.97 -5.56 -27.60
N SER A 516 -2.90 -5.71 -26.81
CA SER A 516 -2.55 -7.00 -26.22
C SER A 516 -3.62 -7.45 -25.24
N GLU A 517 -3.79 -8.76 -25.11
CA GLU A 517 -4.75 -9.37 -24.18
C GLU A 517 -4.48 -8.92 -22.75
N ASP A 518 -3.21 -8.94 -22.33
CA ASP A 518 -2.76 -8.48 -21.00
C ASP A 518 -3.19 -7.04 -20.71
N TYR A 519 -2.97 -6.13 -21.67
CA TYR A 519 -3.34 -4.73 -21.51
C TYR A 519 -4.85 -4.53 -21.41
N LEU A 520 -5.61 -5.16 -22.32
CA LEU A 520 -7.06 -5.08 -22.33
C LEU A 520 -7.68 -5.66 -21.06
N HIS A 521 -7.08 -6.73 -20.52
CA HIS A 521 -7.49 -7.30 -19.24
C HIS A 521 -7.26 -6.32 -18.08
N ILE A 522 -6.07 -5.70 -17.98
CA ILE A 522 -5.74 -4.68 -16.97
C ILE A 522 -6.71 -3.50 -17.05
N LEU A 523 -6.93 -2.96 -18.26
CA LEU A 523 -7.85 -1.86 -18.47
C LEU A 523 -9.28 -2.24 -18.07
N GLY A 524 -9.73 -3.44 -18.46
CA GLY A 524 -11.05 -3.97 -18.10
C GLY A 524 -11.24 -4.08 -16.59
N LEU A 525 -10.22 -4.54 -15.86
CA LEU A 525 -10.24 -4.61 -14.39
C LEU A 525 -10.36 -3.22 -13.76
N VAL A 526 -9.56 -2.24 -14.21
CA VAL A 526 -9.60 -0.86 -13.69
C VAL A 526 -10.95 -0.20 -13.96
N CYS A 527 -11.50 -0.34 -15.17
CA CYS A 527 -12.83 0.16 -15.49
C CYS A 527 -13.92 -0.49 -14.63
N THR A 528 -13.82 -1.80 -14.38
CA THR A 528 -14.75 -2.53 -13.51
C THR A 528 -14.69 -2.03 -12.07
N ILE A 529 -13.48 -1.88 -11.52
CA ILE A 529 -13.26 -1.31 -10.18
C ILE A 529 -13.84 0.09 -10.08
N GLY A 530 -13.50 0.97 -11.03
CA GLY A 530 -14.00 2.34 -11.06
C GLY A 530 -15.52 2.41 -11.10
N ARG A 531 -16.14 1.58 -11.95
CA ARG A 531 -17.60 1.52 -12.09
C ARG A 531 -18.27 1.03 -10.81
N PHE A 532 -17.82 -0.07 -10.23
CA PHE A 532 -18.42 -0.58 -8.98
C PHE A 532 -18.24 0.39 -7.80
N CYS A 533 -17.07 1.02 -7.67
CA CYS A 533 -16.85 2.06 -6.68
C CYS A 533 -17.86 3.20 -6.82
N ASN A 534 -18.06 3.69 -8.04
CA ASN A 534 -19.03 4.75 -8.33
C ASN A 534 -20.45 4.31 -8.00
N ASP A 535 -20.94 3.22 -8.60
CA ASP A 535 -22.31 2.73 -8.46
C ASP A 535 -22.70 2.47 -6.99
N ILE A 536 -21.79 1.88 -6.19
CA ILE A 536 -22.04 1.62 -4.76
C ILE A 536 -22.42 2.91 -4.01
N GLN A 537 -21.80 4.04 -4.36
CA GLN A 537 -22.01 5.31 -3.68
C GLN A 537 -23.09 6.17 -4.32
N SER A 538 -23.32 6.05 -5.63
CA SER A 538 -24.25 6.91 -6.38
C SER A 538 -25.64 6.30 -6.62
N PHE A 539 -25.83 4.98 -6.46
CA PHE A 539 -27.06 4.31 -6.90
C PHE A 539 -28.35 4.91 -6.33
N GLU A 540 -28.35 5.36 -5.07
CA GLU A 540 -29.56 5.92 -4.47
C GLU A 540 -29.93 7.26 -5.10
N SER A 541 -28.96 8.13 -5.39
CA SER A 541 -29.22 9.37 -6.11
C SER A 541 -29.59 9.10 -7.56
N GLU A 542 -28.88 8.21 -8.25
CA GLU A 542 -29.10 7.92 -9.66
C GLU A 542 -30.49 7.33 -9.90
N LEU A 543 -30.91 6.37 -9.07
CA LEU A 543 -32.21 5.73 -9.21
C LEU A 543 -33.36 6.68 -8.83
N ASN A 544 -33.25 7.37 -7.68
CA ASN A 544 -34.37 8.12 -7.12
C ASN A 544 -34.51 9.55 -7.67
N ILE A 545 -33.41 10.14 -8.15
CA ILE A 545 -33.38 11.53 -8.62
C ILE A 545 -33.21 11.57 -10.14
N GLU A 546 -32.27 10.79 -10.67
CA GLU A 546 -31.84 10.92 -12.07
C GLU A 546 -32.55 9.94 -13.02
N GLY A 547 -33.26 8.95 -12.47
CA GLY A 547 -33.96 7.90 -13.23
C GLY A 547 -33.00 7.01 -14.01
N LYS A 548 -31.77 6.82 -13.50
CA LYS A 548 -30.72 6.05 -14.13
C LYS A 548 -30.57 4.66 -13.50
N TRP A 549 -30.15 3.71 -14.33
CA TRP A 549 -29.84 2.35 -13.91
C TRP A 549 -28.34 2.20 -13.70
N CYS A 550 -27.99 1.56 -12.59
CA CYS A 550 -26.62 1.14 -12.30
C CYS A 550 -26.60 -0.32 -11.85
N SER A 551 -25.40 -0.88 -11.70
CA SER A 551 -25.19 -2.29 -11.33
C SER A 551 -26.01 -2.75 -10.12
N ILE A 552 -26.10 -1.91 -9.07
CA ILE A 552 -26.87 -2.19 -7.85
C ILE A 552 -28.37 -2.29 -8.15
N SER A 553 -28.93 -1.29 -8.83
CA SER A 553 -30.36 -1.25 -9.15
C SER A 553 -30.78 -2.40 -10.08
N ILE A 554 -29.95 -2.74 -11.06
CA ILE A 554 -30.15 -3.85 -11.99
C ILE A 554 -30.15 -5.17 -11.24
N PHE A 555 -29.13 -5.40 -10.40
CA PHE A 555 -29.03 -6.60 -9.57
C PHE A 555 -30.25 -6.79 -8.67
N LEU A 556 -30.72 -5.74 -8.00
CA LEU A 556 -31.90 -5.80 -7.13
C LEU A 556 -33.18 -6.14 -7.89
N LYS A 557 -33.32 -5.67 -9.13
CA LYS A 557 -34.46 -6.03 -9.98
C LYS A 557 -34.38 -7.48 -10.45
N GLU A 558 -33.21 -7.94 -10.85
CA GLU A 558 -32.98 -9.33 -11.25
C GLU A 558 -33.08 -10.30 -10.06
N ASN A 559 -32.86 -9.82 -8.84
CA ASN A 559 -32.89 -10.59 -7.60
C ASN A 559 -33.85 -9.98 -6.56
N PRO A 560 -35.18 -10.07 -6.73
CA PRO A 560 -36.16 -9.37 -5.88
C PRO A 560 -36.16 -9.76 -4.40
N LYS A 561 -35.48 -10.85 -4.03
CA LYS A 561 -35.32 -11.31 -2.63
C LYS A 561 -34.10 -10.71 -1.94
N ALA A 562 -33.16 -10.13 -2.69
CA ALA A 562 -31.96 -9.53 -2.13
C ALA A 562 -32.28 -8.15 -1.53
N SER A 563 -31.72 -7.87 -0.37
CA SER A 563 -31.72 -6.55 0.24
C SER A 563 -30.67 -5.64 -0.40
N LYS A 564 -30.83 -4.33 -0.22
CA LYS A 564 -29.82 -3.33 -0.63
C LYS A 564 -28.45 -3.62 -0.03
N VAL A 565 -28.41 -4.04 1.24
CA VAL A 565 -27.16 -4.35 1.95
C VAL A 565 -26.46 -5.55 1.32
N GLU A 566 -27.21 -6.61 0.99
CA GLU A 566 -26.66 -7.79 0.31
C GLU A 566 -26.14 -7.44 -1.09
N ALA A 567 -26.84 -6.58 -1.84
CA ALA A 567 -26.38 -6.11 -3.14
C ALA A 567 -25.07 -5.30 -3.02
N ILE A 568 -24.99 -4.35 -2.08
CA ILE A 568 -23.77 -3.57 -1.83
C ILE A 568 -22.62 -4.50 -1.45
N GLN A 569 -22.83 -5.45 -0.54
CA GLN A 569 -21.80 -6.41 -0.13
C GLN A 569 -21.34 -7.29 -1.29
N HIS A 570 -22.26 -7.69 -2.18
CA HIS A 570 -21.94 -8.44 -3.38
C HIS A 570 -20.98 -7.67 -4.30
N PHE A 571 -21.29 -6.42 -4.64
CA PHE A 571 -20.43 -5.61 -5.51
C PHE A 571 -19.14 -5.15 -4.82
N GLN A 572 -19.14 -4.95 -3.50
CA GLN A 572 -17.91 -4.76 -2.73
C GLN A 572 -16.98 -5.97 -2.86
N LYS A 573 -17.51 -7.19 -2.76
CA LYS A 573 -16.71 -8.41 -2.96
C LYS A 573 -16.18 -8.52 -4.38
N LEU A 574 -17.01 -8.23 -5.40
CA LEU A 574 -16.57 -8.22 -6.80
C LEU A 574 -15.46 -7.19 -7.04
N ASN A 575 -15.57 -6.01 -6.43
CA ASN A 575 -14.52 -4.99 -6.48
C ASN A 575 -13.22 -5.45 -5.80
N GLU A 576 -13.31 -6.08 -4.63
CA GLU A 576 -12.15 -6.66 -3.94
C GLU A 576 -11.47 -7.74 -4.81
N ASP A 577 -12.25 -8.62 -5.45
CA ASP A 577 -11.71 -9.69 -6.29
C ASP A 577 -11.09 -9.13 -7.57
N ALA A 578 -11.69 -8.09 -8.18
CA ALA A 578 -11.09 -7.36 -9.30
C ALA A 578 -9.79 -6.66 -8.88
N MET A 579 -9.70 -6.10 -7.67
CA MET A 579 -8.47 -5.50 -7.15
C MET A 579 -7.36 -6.55 -6.97
N LYS A 580 -7.67 -7.75 -6.45
CA LYS A 580 -6.70 -8.85 -6.33
C LYS A 580 -6.19 -9.30 -7.71
N ALA A 581 -7.09 -9.42 -8.68
CA ALA A 581 -6.72 -9.73 -10.06
C ALA A 581 -5.80 -8.64 -10.65
N LEU A 582 -6.12 -7.36 -10.43
CA LEU A 582 -5.28 -6.25 -10.91
C LEU A 582 -3.88 -6.26 -10.27
N VAL A 583 -3.78 -6.57 -8.97
CA VAL A 583 -2.48 -6.74 -8.31
C VAL A 583 -1.69 -7.89 -8.92
N LYS A 584 -2.35 -9.01 -9.25
CA LYS A 584 -1.72 -10.13 -9.93
C LYS A 584 -1.13 -9.70 -11.29
N GLU A 585 -1.92 -9.01 -12.11
CA GLU A 585 -1.48 -8.50 -13.42
C GLU A 585 -0.35 -7.47 -13.33
N TYR A 586 -0.40 -6.61 -12.31
CA TYR A 586 0.65 -5.63 -12.00
C TYR A 586 2.00 -6.31 -11.70
N LEU A 587 1.98 -7.45 -11.01
CA LEU A 587 3.17 -8.19 -10.60
C LEU A 587 3.73 -9.12 -11.69
N GLN A 588 2.94 -9.45 -12.70
CA GLN A 588 3.40 -10.30 -13.81
C GLN A 588 4.31 -9.55 -14.77
N ASP A 589 5.31 -10.24 -15.29
CA ASP A 589 6.13 -9.73 -16.40
C ASP A 589 5.36 -9.95 -17.71
N THR A 590 5.05 -8.85 -18.41
CA THR A 590 4.40 -8.88 -19.72
C THR A 590 5.07 -7.88 -20.66
N THR A 591 4.57 -7.74 -21.90
CA THR A 591 5.05 -6.72 -22.84
C THR A 591 4.79 -5.29 -22.35
N ILE A 592 3.82 -5.12 -21.45
CA ILE A 592 3.47 -3.82 -20.87
C ILE A 592 4.40 -3.50 -19.72
N SER A 593 5.07 -2.35 -19.79
CA SER A 593 6.01 -1.93 -18.75
C SER A 593 5.32 -1.76 -17.40
N ARG A 594 6.06 -2.04 -16.32
CA ARG A 594 5.57 -1.84 -14.94
C ARG A 594 5.14 -0.40 -14.67
N LYS A 595 5.74 0.59 -15.34
CA LYS A 595 5.30 2.00 -15.24
C LYS A 595 3.89 2.19 -15.80
N CYS A 596 3.58 1.57 -16.93
CA CYS A 596 2.23 1.63 -17.51
C CYS A 596 1.22 0.93 -16.60
N LYS A 597 1.53 -0.28 -16.12
CA LYS A 597 0.69 -0.99 -15.15
C LYS A 597 0.47 -0.20 -13.87
N GLN A 598 1.47 0.55 -13.42
CA GLN A 598 1.38 1.41 -12.24
C GLN A 598 0.34 2.53 -12.42
N ILE A 599 0.17 3.10 -13.61
CA ILE A 599 -0.88 4.10 -13.86
C ILE A 599 -2.26 3.48 -13.62
N HIS A 600 -2.52 2.31 -14.18
CA HIS A 600 -3.78 1.58 -13.99
C HIS A 600 -4.04 1.21 -12.53
N LEU A 601 -3.03 0.68 -11.82
CA LEU A 601 -3.13 0.39 -10.40
C LEU A 601 -3.40 1.67 -9.57
N ASN A 602 -2.71 2.77 -9.88
CA ASN A 602 -2.93 4.06 -9.22
C ASN A 602 -4.34 4.61 -9.47
N THR A 603 -4.85 4.49 -10.70
CA THR A 603 -6.23 4.87 -11.04
C THR A 603 -7.24 4.04 -10.24
N ALA A 604 -7.08 2.72 -10.16
CA ALA A 604 -7.95 1.89 -9.30
C ALA A 604 -7.91 2.33 -7.83
N LYS A 605 -6.73 2.70 -7.32
CA LYS A 605 -6.59 3.21 -5.95
C LYS A 605 -7.25 4.57 -5.73
N ILE A 606 -7.16 5.46 -6.73
CA ILE A 606 -7.86 6.75 -6.73
C ILE A 606 -9.37 6.51 -6.64
N MET A 607 -9.92 5.62 -7.47
CA MET A 607 -11.35 5.29 -7.43
C MET A 607 -11.78 4.74 -6.08
N ASN A 608 -11.00 3.81 -5.51
CA ASN A 608 -11.30 3.26 -4.19
C ASN A 608 -11.24 4.31 -3.08
N LEU A 609 -10.32 5.29 -3.14
CA LEU A 609 -10.28 6.37 -2.14
C LEU A 609 -11.45 7.34 -2.31
N PHE A 610 -11.72 7.79 -3.54
CA PHE A 610 -12.76 8.80 -3.78
C PHE A 610 -14.16 8.29 -3.43
N TYR A 611 -14.37 6.98 -3.53
CA TYR A 611 -15.67 6.33 -3.26
C TYR A 611 -15.65 5.46 -1.99
N CYS A 612 -14.72 5.67 -1.05
CA CYS A 612 -14.58 4.78 0.12
C CYS A 612 -15.76 4.87 1.10
N ASN A 613 -16.20 6.09 1.41
CA ASN A 613 -17.30 6.33 2.38
C ASN A 613 -18.51 7.05 1.76
N THR A 614 -18.26 7.87 0.74
CA THR A 614 -19.25 8.73 0.08
C THR A 614 -18.93 8.83 -1.41
N ASP A 615 -19.80 9.47 -2.20
CA ASP A 615 -19.43 9.98 -3.52
C ASP A 615 -18.51 11.20 -3.37
N GLY A 616 -17.24 10.92 -3.08
CA GLY A 616 -16.20 11.92 -2.86
C GLY A 616 -15.84 12.70 -4.13
N TYR A 617 -16.15 12.16 -5.32
CA TYR A 617 -15.98 12.89 -6.58
C TYR A 617 -17.00 14.02 -6.71
N ARG A 618 -18.28 13.74 -6.41
CA ARG A 618 -19.34 14.75 -6.37
C ARG A 618 -19.11 15.71 -5.21
N SER A 619 -18.89 15.21 -3.99
CA SER A 619 -18.69 15.99 -2.76
C SER A 619 -17.28 15.82 -2.19
N MET A 620 -16.40 16.79 -2.42
CA MET A 620 -15.01 16.77 -1.94
C MET A 620 -14.85 17.09 -0.44
N SER A 621 -15.90 17.04 0.38
CA SER A 621 -15.82 17.36 1.81
C SER A 621 -14.73 16.54 2.51
N GLU A 622 -14.72 15.23 2.30
CA GLU A 622 -13.74 14.30 2.87
C GLU A 622 -12.35 14.43 2.25
N MET A 623 -12.27 14.83 0.98
CA MET A 623 -11.01 14.96 0.24
C MET A 623 -10.37 16.34 0.37
N SER A 624 -11.11 17.36 0.84
CA SER A 624 -10.68 18.75 0.91
C SER A 624 -9.36 18.95 1.66
N GLN A 625 -9.20 18.23 2.78
CA GLN A 625 -7.99 18.30 3.60
C GLN A 625 -6.82 17.61 2.90
N HIS A 626 -7.05 16.52 2.17
CA HIS A 626 -6.04 15.84 1.35
C HIS A 626 -5.57 16.69 0.17
N VAL A 627 -6.49 17.38 -0.51
CA VAL A 627 -6.19 18.36 -1.57
C VAL A 627 -5.32 19.48 -1.01
N LYS A 628 -5.75 20.09 0.10
CA LYS A 628 -5.01 21.18 0.77
C LYS A 628 -3.60 20.76 1.15
N ASN A 629 -3.47 19.58 1.74
CA ASN A 629 -2.19 19.03 2.19
C ASN A 629 -1.26 18.66 1.03
N THR A 630 -1.80 18.08 -0.04
CA THR A 630 -0.98 17.60 -1.15
C THR A 630 -0.52 18.75 -2.04
N LEU A 631 -1.41 19.68 -2.39
CA LEU A 631 -1.13 20.71 -3.39
C LEU A 631 -0.65 22.04 -2.81
N TYR A 632 -1.10 22.42 -1.61
CA TYR A 632 -0.95 23.80 -1.15
C TYR A 632 -0.09 23.96 0.10
N LYS A 633 -0.29 23.12 1.12
CA LYS A 633 0.40 23.22 2.42
C LYS A 633 1.77 22.52 2.35
N PRO A 634 2.90 23.22 2.45
CA PRO A 634 4.21 22.57 2.52
C PRO A 634 4.36 21.76 3.80
N ILE A 635 5.40 20.93 3.86
CA ILE A 635 5.86 20.29 5.09
C ILE A 635 6.91 21.20 5.74
N THR A 636 6.77 21.40 7.04
CA THR A 636 7.71 22.19 7.89
C THR A 636 8.73 21.30 8.56
#